data_AF-A0A381Y9W0-F1
#
_entry.id   AF-A0A381Y9W0-F1
#
_cell.length_a   1.000
_cell.length_b   1.000
_cell.length_c   1.000
_cell.angle_alpha   90.00
_cell.angle_beta   90.00
_cell.angle_gamma   90.00
#
_symmetry.space_group_name_H-M   'P 1'
#
loop_
_entity.id
_entity.type
_entity.pdbx_description
1 polymer ?
#
loop_
_entity_poly.entity_id
_entity_poly.type
_entity_poly.pdbx_seq_one_letter_code
_entity_poly.pdbx_strand_id
1 'polypeptide(L)'
;MRGRRYQALIVAILLLTLIPYTPLMNIQSAQHANPATQGRDPSFPEMDSDGDGLNDSYELELGFDPYDFDSDGDGIPDGLEREMLEDLAGSGLLPPNIEDLIDPEGDLDGDGIPNYLDDDIDGDGVLDGLECEQDFNGDGNIDEADREHDSDGDGLSDCLAEMLTPNGIGDSAPIDGFYGLNEQDLTAPIFMVDPSYNPRYWRAAAYDEYTGAQWRTSDGYDPDPGLWHTGDLPYDFSSEVTYPGITATEYSYTIQYVAPAQGHLPTALYATSVESGIAVALDSEYSFLTTWEFQSYSFTVTEYEYPEAILNASAGTTESRYLVLPELPQRAGPDNDIYDLSTSITAGAGSDYQEAQAIVSYLRANYLYDLNMDDSGEDEDPIDRFLFDTGRGKCTNFASAFVALARLNDLPSRFVVGFALGEIMEYQGQEARVITAGNAHAWVEVYFDQFGWIQFEPTSSRVAPDGSDLGTNTTGEDESIQGNGTQPGTDNMQGDSDDDGLTDDQEQLLGTDALDPDSDDDGLVDGVESLTGIFVSEYDTGTDPLDPDTDDDGLTDGEEVLGTLSLYGIPFSSNPVDRDSDDDGLVDGSEYNGTLYGGKLVFTLPNQNDTDQDGLPDGLELGVTLPDSDTGPSWTPDLDPANRTHPASEDTDKDGLLDGEEDANHDGKVDPGPWLGLGNSSGGETDPLLKDTDGGSRTDYEEIFVDDTDPLDYDNEIRDSDHDDLLDEVEINVHGTDPFNPDSDYDGLTDSQEILFHLTDPLDHDSDDDGLEDGDEVNLFETNPLDDDTDNGGVIDGVEVIIDFTDPLNGSDDLLDDADDDMDGLTNSEEILFGTDRLDPDTDDDGLTDGDEINLYSTNPNLADSDEDELNDGLEVMNWSTDPNHPDTDRDNLSDGAEILTHGTNATREDTDGDGLEDGEEVLELGTNPLVQDSDSGGVKDGVEVLIDGTDPLNGSDDFDPSGDNDGDGLTNSEEVVHGTDYLDPDSDDDGLLDGDEVNEYGTDPLDQDTDNDGLSDGDEVNIHLTDPLDTDSDNDGLNDGDEVNTHLTDPLDSDSDDDMLTDGQEVETYGTNPLDSDTDADMLEDGEEVHNYLTDPLEKDSDDDYLWDGVEVQIGSDPLDPDTDDEGLDDGDEVVNWTTNPTLPDTDGDELDDREEVQDYGTDPLKADSDGDGLNDSEELFNYDTDPLDPDSDN
;
A
#
# COMPACT_ATOMS: atom_id res chain seq x y z
N MET A 1 -51.89 -17.59 54.15
CA MET A 1 -51.83 -16.27 54.82
C MET A 1 -52.16 -15.21 53.76
N ARG A 2 -52.70 -14.06 54.18
CA ARG A 2 -53.00 -12.79 53.45
C ARG A 2 -52.54 -12.69 51.97
N GLY A 3 -53.27 -12.17 50.97
CA GLY A 3 -54.60 -11.58 50.89
C GLY A 3 -54.69 -10.38 49.91
N ARG A 4 -55.54 -10.48 48.87
CA ARG A 4 -56.52 -9.47 48.38
C ARG A 4 -56.11 -8.03 47.92
N ARG A 5 -56.50 -7.73 46.66
CA ARG A 5 -57.22 -6.55 46.06
C ARG A 5 -56.41 -5.77 44.98
N TYR A 6 -56.81 -5.75 43.70
CA TYR A 6 -57.94 -5.00 43.07
C TYR A 6 -58.04 -3.51 43.48
N GLN A 7 -57.64 -2.59 42.59
CA GLN A 7 -58.51 -1.61 41.89
C GLN A 7 -57.72 -0.40 41.37
N ALA A 8 -57.52 -0.32 40.05
CA ALA A 8 -57.74 0.88 39.25
C ALA A 8 -57.91 0.51 37.76
N LEU A 9 -58.99 -0.22 37.48
CA LEU A 9 -59.56 -0.45 36.17
C LEU A 9 -60.20 0.88 35.66
N ILE A 10 -60.23 1.06 34.34
CA ILE A 10 -61.19 1.90 33.58
C ILE A 10 -60.93 3.43 33.62
N VAL A 11 -60.07 3.96 32.74
CA VAL A 11 -60.32 5.30 32.13
C VAL A 11 -59.95 5.41 30.64
N ALA A 12 -59.00 4.67 30.06
CA ALA A 12 -58.55 4.98 28.69
C ALA A 12 -59.15 4.13 27.54
N ILE A 13 -59.84 3.00 27.79
CA ILE A 13 -60.46 2.17 26.72
C ILE A 13 -61.89 2.65 26.34
N LEU A 14 -62.29 3.89 26.70
CA LEU A 14 -63.66 4.37 26.44
C LEU A 14 -63.77 5.80 25.87
N LEU A 15 -62.83 6.19 25.00
CA LEU A 15 -62.98 7.37 24.14
C LEU A 15 -62.30 7.15 22.78
N LEU A 16 -62.97 6.44 21.86
CA LEU A 16 -63.12 6.80 20.43
C LEU A 16 -63.87 5.71 19.66
N THR A 17 -65.16 5.54 19.98
CA THR A 17 -66.14 5.13 18.97
C THR A 17 -67.09 6.31 18.80
N LEU A 18 -67.29 6.80 17.56
CA LEU A 18 -68.53 7.39 17.04
C LEU A 18 -68.40 7.87 15.55
N ILE A 19 -68.65 6.92 14.61
CA ILE A 19 -69.49 6.94 13.35
C ILE A 19 -69.24 7.99 12.20
N PRO A 20 -69.68 7.77 10.92
CA PRO A 20 -70.37 6.60 10.32
C PRO A 20 -70.05 6.16 8.85
N TYR A 21 -70.25 4.85 8.60
CA TYR A 21 -70.87 4.19 7.44
C TYR A 21 -71.03 4.93 6.09
N THR A 22 -70.53 4.32 5.00
CA THR A 22 -71.36 3.76 3.89
C THR A 22 -70.60 2.67 3.12
N PRO A 23 -71.26 1.54 2.77
CA PRO A 23 -70.71 0.48 1.90
C PRO A 23 -71.19 0.66 0.45
N LEU A 24 -70.44 0.16 -0.55
CA LEU A 24 -70.97 -0.48 -1.78
C LEU A 24 -69.86 -0.81 -2.81
N MET A 25 -69.83 -2.10 -3.16
CA MET A 25 -69.42 -2.73 -4.44
C MET A 25 -67.92 -2.82 -4.77
N ASN A 26 -67.38 -3.90 -5.35
CA ASN A 26 -67.78 -5.31 -5.55
C ASN A 26 -66.62 -5.93 -6.37
N ILE A 27 -66.15 -7.11 -5.98
CA ILE A 27 -66.03 -8.33 -6.81
C ILE A 27 -65.28 -8.27 -8.16
N GLN A 28 -64.28 -9.16 -8.25
CA GLN A 28 -63.75 -9.88 -9.42
C GLN A 28 -62.86 -9.12 -10.41
N SER A 29 -61.57 -9.45 -10.33
CA SER A 29 -60.69 -9.48 -11.49
C SER A 29 -61.02 -10.75 -12.30
N ALA A 30 -61.78 -10.58 -13.38
CA ALA A 30 -61.81 -11.51 -14.49
C ALA A 30 -62.32 -10.79 -15.75
N GLN A 31 -61.51 -10.88 -16.80
CA GLN A 31 -61.85 -10.72 -18.21
C GLN A 31 -61.87 -9.32 -18.84
N HIS A 32 -61.00 -9.22 -19.85
CA HIS A 32 -61.25 -8.81 -21.24
C HIS A 32 -60.61 -7.51 -21.74
N ALA A 33 -59.63 -7.74 -22.63
CA ALA A 33 -59.67 -7.33 -24.03
C ALA A 33 -59.74 -5.81 -24.33
N ASN A 34 -58.60 -5.35 -24.82
CA ASN A 34 -58.35 -4.17 -25.65
C ASN A 34 -59.50 -3.80 -26.63
N PRO A 35 -59.82 -2.49 -26.79
CA PRO A 35 -59.65 -1.90 -28.12
C PRO A 35 -59.23 -0.40 -28.12
N ALA A 36 -58.03 -0.16 -28.63
CA ALA A 36 -57.62 0.75 -29.72
C ALA A 36 -58.20 2.19 -29.85
N THR A 37 -57.26 3.11 -30.16
CA THR A 37 -57.31 4.46 -30.78
C THR A 37 -57.31 5.66 -29.82
N GLN A 38 -56.38 6.63 -29.80
CA GLN A 38 -55.26 7.13 -30.66
C GLN A 38 -54.43 8.13 -29.79
N GLY A 39 -53.10 8.28 -29.82
CA GLY A 39 -52.04 7.57 -30.54
C GLY A 39 -50.61 8.12 -30.28
N ARG A 40 -49.66 7.17 -30.32
CA ARG A 40 -48.23 7.16 -30.74
C ARG A 40 -47.14 7.92 -29.95
N ASP A 41 -46.30 7.14 -29.24
CA ASP A 41 -44.92 6.75 -29.63
C ASP A 41 -44.59 5.30 -29.11
N PRO A 42 -43.65 4.50 -29.68
CA PRO A 42 -43.51 3.04 -29.45
C PRO A 42 -42.16 2.55 -28.83
N SER A 43 -42.23 1.72 -27.77
CA SER A 43 -41.31 0.61 -27.42
C SER A 43 -42.01 -0.26 -26.34
N PHE A 44 -41.75 -1.58 -26.31
CA PHE A 44 -42.54 -2.66 -25.67
C PHE A 44 -41.91 -3.14 -24.32
N PRO A 45 -42.54 -4.07 -23.56
CA PRO A 45 -42.09 -4.58 -22.25
C PRO A 45 -41.19 -5.81 -22.41
N GLU A 46 -40.24 -6.00 -21.49
CA GLU A 46 -39.23 -7.06 -21.59
C GLU A 46 -39.71 -8.30 -20.81
N MET A 47 -39.48 -9.46 -21.41
CA MET A 47 -39.81 -10.80 -20.93
C MET A 47 -38.48 -11.36 -20.43
N ASP A 48 -38.50 -12.05 -19.30
CA ASP A 48 -37.40 -12.80 -18.69
C ASP A 48 -37.93 -14.24 -18.60
N SER A 49 -37.27 -15.17 -19.28
CA SER A 49 -37.85 -16.45 -19.67
C SER A 49 -37.27 -17.66 -18.93
N ASP A 50 -36.12 -17.52 -18.29
CA ASP A 50 -35.50 -18.47 -17.37
C ASP A 50 -35.45 -17.96 -15.92
N GLY A 51 -35.64 -16.66 -15.68
CA GLY A 51 -35.92 -16.09 -14.37
C GLY A 51 -34.68 -15.82 -13.53
N ASP A 52 -33.53 -15.59 -14.16
CA ASP A 52 -32.24 -15.31 -13.53
C ASP A 52 -32.05 -13.83 -13.15
N GLY A 53 -33.00 -12.96 -13.52
CA GLY A 53 -32.99 -11.53 -13.21
C GLY A 53 -32.59 -10.64 -14.39
N LEU A 54 -32.09 -11.21 -15.49
CA LEU A 54 -31.91 -10.52 -16.77
C LEU A 54 -33.15 -10.70 -17.63
N ASN A 55 -33.29 -9.91 -18.70
CA ASN A 55 -34.43 -10.07 -19.59
C ASN A 55 -33.99 -10.56 -20.96
N ASP A 56 -34.84 -11.33 -21.63
CA ASP A 56 -34.56 -12.03 -22.89
C ASP A 56 -33.94 -11.13 -23.95
N SER A 57 -34.34 -9.85 -23.98
CA SER A 57 -33.85 -8.88 -24.96
C SER A 57 -32.42 -8.48 -24.69
N TYR A 58 -32.08 -8.34 -23.40
CA TYR A 58 -30.77 -7.95 -22.91
C TYR A 58 -29.80 -9.13 -22.95
N GLU A 59 -30.26 -10.33 -22.60
CA GLU A 59 -29.47 -11.57 -22.73
C GLU A 59 -29.11 -11.87 -24.19
N LEU A 60 -30.03 -11.66 -25.13
CA LEU A 60 -29.72 -11.77 -26.58
C LEU A 60 -28.73 -10.71 -27.08
N GLU A 61 -28.62 -9.58 -26.39
CA GLU A 61 -27.70 -8.49 -26.73
C GLU A 61 -26.29 -8.79 -26.21
N LEU A 62 -26.18 -9.40 -25.03
CA LEU A 62 -24.93 -9.88 -24.43
C LEU A 62 -24.47 -11.24 -24.99
N GLY A 63 -25.37 -12.01 -25.62
CA GLY A 63 -25.05 -13.27 -26.28
C GLY A 63 -25.35 -14.53 -25.47
N PHE A 64 -25.98 -14.38 -24.31
CA PHE A 64 -26.52 -15.46 -23.46
C PHE A 64 -27.80 -16.08 -24.06
N ASP A 65 -28.17 -17.30 -23.65
CA ASP A 65 -29.39 -17.98 -24.12
C ASP A 65 -30.56 -17.64 -23.20
N PRO A 66 -31.59 -16.89 -23.64
CA PRO A 66 -32.73 -16.43 -22.83
C PRO A 66 -33.65 -17.49 -22.22
N TYR A 67 -33.23 -18.75 -22.23
CA TYR A 67 -34.00 -19.87 -21.73
C TYR A 67 -33.12 -20.81 -20.90
N ASP A 68 -31.91 -20.38 -20.57
CA ASP A 68 -30.88 -21.12 -19.86
C ASP A 68 -30.34 -20.24 -18.73
N PHE A 69 -30.73 -20.55 -17.51
CA PHE A 69 -30.46 -19.79 -16.29
C PHE A 69 -28.95 -19.60 -15.97
N ASP A 70 -28.09 -20.41 -16.60
CA ASP A 70 -26.63 -20.41 -16.51
C ASP A 70 -26.11 -20.84 -17.89
N SER A 71 -25.79 -19.86 -18.74
CA SER A 71 -25.54 -20.04 -20.16
C SER A 71 -24.20 -20.73 -20.47
N ASP A 72 -23.25 -20.70 -19.54
CA ASP A 72 -21.92 -21.29 -19.72
C ASP A 72 -21.70 -22.58 -18.91
N GLY A 73 -22.57 -22.84 -17.94
CA GLY A 73 -22.75 -24.08 -17.22
C GLY A 73 -21.80 -24.27 -16.05
N ASP A 74 -21.34 -23.18 -15.45
CA ASP A 74 -20.38 -23.18 -14.34
C ASP A 74 -21.04 -23.21 -12.94
N GLY A 75 -22.34 -22.95 -12.87
CA GLY A 75 -23.17 -23.01 -11.67
C GLY A 75 -23.64 -21.67 -11.13
N ILE A 76 -23.26 -20.54 -11.72
CA ILE A 76 -23.70 -19.19 -11.31
C ILE A 76 -24.74 -18.66 -12.33
N PRO A 77 -25.85 -18.03 -11.89
CA PRO A 77 -26.80 -17.45 -12.82
C PRO A 77 -26.24 -16.24 -13.58
N ASP A 78 -26.52 -16.10 -14.87
CA ASP A 78 -25.96 -15.03 -15.73
C ASP A 78 -26.28 -13.63 -15.16
N GLY A 79 -27.44 -13.46 -14.50
CA GLY A 79 -27.81 -12.24 -13.78
C GLY A 79 -26.99 -11.92 -12.52
N LEU A 80 -26.52 -12.93 -11.79
CA LEU A 80 -25.74 -12.79 -10.56
C LEU A 80 -24.25 -12.58 -10.85
N GLU A 81 -23.72 -13.23 -11.89
CA GLU A 81 -22.34 -12.98 -12.37
C GLU A 81 -22.12 -11.51 -12.71
N ARG A 82 -23.16 -10.85 -13.21
CA ARG A 82 -23.11 -9.42 -13.52
C ARG A 82 -23.13 -8.54 -12.26
N GLU A 83 -23.89 -8.90 -11.24
CA GLU A 83 -23.91 -8.16 -9.98
C GLU A 83 -22.56 -8.27 -9.28
N MET A 84 -21.94 -9.46 -9.31
CA MET A 84 -20.55 -9.67 -8.84
C MET A 84 -19.51 -8.87 -9.65
N LEU A 85 -19.72 -8.66 -10.95
CA LEU A 85 -18.87 -7.80 -11.80
C LEU A 85 -19.07 -6.30 -11.51
N GLU A 86 -20.28 -5.87 -11.17
CA GLU A 86 -20.56 -4.49 -10.77
C GLU A 86 -19.98 -4.18 -9.38
N ASP A 87 -19.96 -5.15 -8.45
CA ASP A 87 -19.30 -5.04 -7.14
C ASP A 87 -17.75 -5.09 -7.25
N LEU A 88 -17.20 -5.90 -8.16
CA LEU A 88 -15.75 -5.98 -8.39
C LEU A 88 -15.19 -4.75 -9.13
N ALA A 89 -16.03 -4.00 -9.84
CA ALA A 89 -15.66 -2.73 -10.46
C ALA A 89 -15.56 -1.57 -9.45
N GLY A 90 -16.11 -1.74 -8.24
CA GLY A 90 -16.04 -0.76 -7.15
C GLY A 90 -14.82 -0.92 -6.23
N SER A 91 -14.18 -2.09 -6.20
CA SER A 91 -13.18 -2.47 -5.19
C SER A 91 -11.72 -2.20 -5.58
N GLY A 92 -11.45 -1.65 -6.78
CA GLY A 92 -10.09 -1.26 -7.18
C GLY A 92 -9.09 -2.41 -7.39
N LEU A 93 -9.52 -3.68 -7.30
CA LEU A 93 -8.64 -4.86 -7.36
C LEU A 93 -8.59 -5.56 -8.75
N LEU A 94 -8.86 -4.85 -9.84
CA LEU A 94 -8.62 -5.37 -11.19
C LEU A 94 -7.28 -4.87 -11.76
N PRO A 95 -6.37 -5.76 -12.19
CA PRO A 95 -5.16 -5.34 -12.90
C PRO A 95 -5.51 -4.62 -14.21
N PRO A 96 -4.75 -3.59 -14.62
CA PRO A 96 -4.98 -2.91 -15.89
C PRO A 96 -4.88 -3.90 -17.08
N ASN A 97 -5.84 -3.78 -18.01
CA ASN A 97 -5.94 -4.47 -19.31
C ASN A 97 -6.74 -5.79 -19.41
N ILE A 98 -7.70 -6.06 -18.52
CA ILE A 98 -8.65 -7.17 -18.75
C ILE A 98 -9.96 -6.73 -19.42
N GLU A 99 -10.33 -5.44 -19.36
CA GLU A 99 -11.51 -4.93 -20.10
C GLU A 99 -11.30 -4.92 -21.63
N ASP A 100 -10.06 -4.73 -22.10
CA ASP A 100 -9.69 -4.78 -23.51
C ASP A 100 -9.78 -6.18 -24.16
N LEU A 101 -10.11 -7.21 -23.38
CA LEU A 101 -10.36 -8.54 -23.93
C LEU A 101 -11.82 -8.78 -24.36
N ILE A 102 -12.76 -7.86 -24.07
CA ILE A 102 -14.20 -8.13 -24.25
C ILE A 102 -14.93 -7.22 -25.27
N ASP A 103 -14.43 -6.02 -25.62
CA ASP A 103 -15.08 -5.21 -26.68
C ASP A 103 -14.14 -4.75 -27.82
N PRO A 104 -13.97 -5.56 -28.88
CA PRO A 104 -13.27 -5.15 -30.10
C PRO A 104 -14.08 -4.21 -31.02
N GLU A 105 -15.18 -3.61 -30.55
CA GLU A 105 -16.15 -2.84 -31.36
C GLU A 105 -16.53 -1.46 -30.76
N GLY A 106 -15.89 -0.99 -29.69
CA GLY A 106 -16.10 0.38 -29.17
C GLY A 106 -15.93 1.45 -30.25
N ASP A 107 -16.92 2.34 -30.40
CA ASP A 107 -17.05 3.42 -31.41
C ASP A 107 -17.64 4.64 -30.67
N LEU A 108 -16.75 5.42 -30.04
CA LEU A 108 -17.05 6.43 -29.01
C LEU A 108 -17.82 7.63 -29.60
N ASP A 109 -17.47 8.08 -30.80
CA ASP A 109 -18.16 9.18 -31.48
C ASP A 109 -19.37 8.72 -32.34
N GLY A 110 -19.48 7.42 -32.59
CA GLY A 110 -20.58 6.78 -33.31
C GLY A 110 -20.54 6.97 -34.82
N ASP A 111 -19.37 7.19 -35.41
CA ASP A 111 -19.18 7.35 -36.85
C ASP A 111 -19.17 6.02 -37.63
N GLY A 112 -19.00 4.90 -36.91
CA GLY A 112 -18.95 3.55 -37.45
C GLY A 112 -17.55 3.01 -37.68
N ILE A 113 -16.51 3.66 -37.15
CA ILE A 113 -15.13 3.20 -37.09
C ILE A 113 -14.83 2.83 -35.62
N PRO A 114 -14.32 1.62 -35.32
CA PRO A 114 -13.95 1.28 -33.95
C PRO A 114 -12.81 2.18 -33.45
N ASN A 115 -12.78 2.56 -32.17
CA ASN A 115 -11.83 3.50 -31.55
C ASN A 115 -10.37 3.21 -31.97
N TYR A 116 -9.95 1.95 -31.94
CA TYR A 116 -8.59 1.54 -32.36
C TYR A 116 -8.27 1.72 -33.87
N LEU A 117 -9.24 2.19 -34.66
CA LEU A 117 -9.15 2.46 -36.10
C LEU A 117 -9.64 3.87 -36.46
N ASP A 118 -10.14 4.64 -35.51
CA ASP A 118 -10.63 6.01 -35.73
C ASP A 118 -9.48 7.01 -35.57
N ASP A 119 -9.50 8.08 -36.39
CA ASP A 119 -8.46 9.12 -36.39
C ASP A 119 -8.96 10.43 -35.71
N ASP A 120 -10.18 10.44 -35.14
CA ASP A 120 -10.93 11.55 -34.48
C ASP A 120 -11.89 10.91 -33.46
N ILE A 121 -11.36 10.23 -32.45
CA ILE A 121 -12.07 9.28 -31.56
C ILE A 121 -13.24 9.94 -30.81
N ASP A 122 -13.18 11.23 -30.51
CA ASP A 122 -14.23 11.97 -29.80
C ASP A 122 -15.22 12.71 -30.73
N GLY A 123 -14.93 12.74 -32.03
CA GLY A 123 -15.75 13.31 -33.10
C GLY A 123 -15.88 14.83 -33.05
N ASP A 124 -14.96 15.55 -32.40
CA ASP A 124 -14.98 17.01 -32.29
C ASP A 124 -14.59 17.70 -33.61
N GLY A 125 -13.96 16.95 -34.53
CA GLY A 125 -13.53 17.41 -35.85
C GLY A 125 -12.07 17.84 -35.94
N VAL A 126 -11.28 17.56 -34.91
CA VAL A 126 -9.81 17.59 -34.85
C VAL A 126 -9.34 16.14 -34.85
N LEU A 127 -8.22 15.87 -35.54
CA LEU A 127 -7.72 14.49 -35.54
C LEU A 127 -6.91 14.28 -34.27
N ASP A 128 -6.99 13.13 -33.62
CA ASP A 128 -6.29 12.82 -32.36
C ASP A 128 -4.79 13.19 -32.46
N GLY A 129 -4.17 12.93 -33.62
CA GLY A 129 -2.78 13.33 -33.92
C GLY A 129 -2.52 14.82 -34.19
N LEU A 130 -3.42 15.75 -33.82
CA LEU A 130 -3.30 17.21 -33.98
C LEU A 130 -3.68 17.98 -32.72
N GLU A 131 -3.89 17.30 -31.59
CA GLU A 131 -4.50 17.87 -30.39
C GLU A 131 -3.52 18.57 -29.45
N CYS A 132 -2.22 18.29 -29.55
CA CYS A 132 -1.15 18.91 -28.75
C CYS A 132 -0.97 20.43 -28.84
N GLU A 133 -1.61 21.12 -29.80
CA GLU A 133 -1.43 22.57 -30.02
C GLU A 133 -2.68 23.39 -29.66
N GLN A 134 -3.59 22.85 -28.84
CA GLN A 134 -4.82 23.53 -28.43
C GLN A 134 -4.83 23.95 -26.95
N ASP A 135 -5.56 25.04 -26.70
CA ASP A 135 -5.84 25.65 -25.40
C ASP A 135 -7.17 25.06 -24.91
N PHE A 136 -7.10 23.86 -24.34
CA PHE A 136 -8.24 23.05 -23.91
C PHE A 136 -9.01 23.70 -22.76
N ASN A 137 -8.28 24.34 -21.84
CA ASN A 137 -8.88 25.03 -20.70
C ASN A 137 -9.42 26.44 -21.04
N GLY A 138 -9.05 26.99 -22.21
CA GLY A 138 -9.58 28.21 -22.80
C GLY A 138 -9.07 29.50 -22.16
N ASP A 139 -7.91 29.46 -21.51
CA ASP A 139 -7.31 30.61 -20.81
C ASP A 139 -6.52 31.57 -21.73
N GLY A 140 -6.23 31.13 -22.95
CA GLY A 140 -5.54 31.89 -23.99
C GLY A 140 -4.03 31.64 -24.08
N ASN A 141 -3.49 30.71 -23.30
CA ASN A 141 -2.13 30.17 -23.38
C ASN A 141 -2.20 28.66 -23.70
N ILE A 142 -1.07 28.06 -24.03
CA ILE A 142 -0.93 26.60 -24.09
C ILE A 142 0.06 26.31 -22.96
N ASP A 143 -0.40 25.74 -21.86
CA ASP A 143 0.39 25.47 -20.65
C ASP A 143 0.28 24.00 -20.18
N GLU A 144 0.87 23.68 -19.03
CA GLU A 144 0.93 22.32 -18.47
C GLU A 144 -0.45 21.68 -18.37
N ALA A 145 -1.47 22.46 -17.99
CA ALA A 145 -2.83 21.97 -17.81
C ALA A 145 -3.53 21.60 -19.12
N ASP A 146 -3.01 22.04 -20.27
CA ASP A 146 -3.48 21.62 -21.60
C ASP A 146 -2.74 20.37 -22.11
N ARG A 147 -1.62 19.97 -21.48
CA ARG A 147 -0.77 18.82 -21.88
C ARG A 147 -1.10 17.52 -21.14
N GLU A 148 -1.90 17.62 -20.09
CA GLU A 148 -2.44 16.49 -19.31
C GLU A 148 -3.85 16.09 -19.78
N HIS A 149 -4.31 16.63 -20.92
CA HIS A 149 -5.57 16.20 -21.50
C HIS A 149 -5.39 14.80 -22.09
N ASP A 150 -6.18 13.87 -21.57
CA ASP A 150 -6.30 12.49 -21.97
C ASP A 150 -7.72 12.33 -22.52
N SER A 151 -7.86 12.45 -23.83
CA SER A 151 -9.17 12.55 -24.49
C SER A 151 -9.86 11.19 -24.59
N ASP A 152 -9.11 10.09 -24.57
CA ASP A 152 -9.64 8.72 -24.63
C ASP A 152 -9.62 7.97 -23.29
N GLY A 153 -8.98 8.54 -22.26
CA GLY A 153 -9.02 8.07 -20.88
C GLY A 153 -8.12 6.86 -20.62
N ASP A 154 -7.10 6.65 -21.45
CA ASP A 154 -6.21 5.47 -21.39
C ASP A 154 -5.04 5.62 -20.40
N GLY A 155 -4.97 6.77 -19.71
CA GLY A 155 -3.91 7.08 -18.75
C GLY A 155 -2.66 7.68 -19.38
N LEU A 156 -2.59 7.79 -20.71
CA LEU A 156 -1.57 8.54 -21.43
C LEU A 156 -2.20 9.84 -21.94
N SER A 157 -1.60 10.99 -21.65
CA SER A 157 -2.12 12.22 -22.27
C SER A 157 -2.00 12.16 -23.80
N ASP A 158 -2.90 12.82 -24.52
CA ASP A 158 -2.89 12.82 -26.00
C ASP A 158 -1.52 13.29 -26.54
N CYS A 159 -0.87 14.19 -25.79
CA CYS A 159 0.49 14.62 -26.09
C CYS A 159 1.57 13.59 -25.82
N LEU A 160 1.40 12.80 -24.77
CA LEU A 160 2.27 11.69 -24.46
C LEU A 160 2.17 10.59 -25.52
N ALA A 161 0.96 10.26 -25.98
CA ALA A 161 0.72 9.30 -27.07
C ALA A 161 1.40 9.73 -28.39
N GLU A 162 1.38 11.01 -28.74
CA GLU A 162 2.08 11.53 -29.93
C GLU A 162 3.62 11.45 -29.79
N MET A 163 4.17 11.73 -28.59
CA MET A 163 5.62 11.71 -28.32
C MET A 163 6.21 10.29 -28.24
N LEU A 164 5.43 9.29 -27.80
CA LEU A 164 5.85 7.90 -27.65
C LEU A 164 5.82 7.08 -28.95
N THR A 165 5.17 7.59 -30.01
CA THR A 165 5.23 6.98 -31.34
C THR A 165 6.42 7.52 -32.16
N PRO A 166 6.99 6.77 -33.14
CA PRO A 166 8.00 7.31 -34.04
C PRO A 166 7.50 8.45 -34.97
N ASN A 167 6.25 8.92 -34.79
CA ASN A 167 5.76 10.18 -35.31
C ASN A 167 6.32 11.39 -34.54
N GLY A 168 6.66 11.25 -33.24
CA GLY A 168 7.30 12.28 -32.40
C GLY A 168 8.77 12.58 -32.76
N ILE A 169 9.48 11.64 -33.43
CA ILE A 169 10.82 11.89 -34.00
C ILE A 169 10.67 12.56 -35.36
N GLY A 170 10.42 13.87 -35.35
CA GLY A 170 10.25 14.70 -36.54
C GLY A 170 11.54 15.11 -37.26
N ASP A 171 11.41 16.02 -38.23
CA ASP A 171 12.52 16.63 -38.99
C ASP A 171 13.43 17.54 -38.14
N SER A 172 13.07 17.76 -36.88
CA SER A 172 13.79 18.56 -35.90
C SER A 172 13.70 17.94 -34.50
N ALA A 173 14.71 18.19 -33.68
CA ALA A 173 14.80 17.80 -32.28
C ALA A 173 15.08 19.04 -31.40
N PRO A 174 14.19 19.41 -30.45
CA PRO A 174 14.44 20.49 -29.50
C PRO A 174 15.58 20.14 -28.52
N ILE A 175 16.24 21.16 -27.95
CA ILE A 175 17.24 20.94 -26.89
C ILE A 175 16.56 20.68 -25.53
N ASP A 176 15.41 21.31 -25.28
CA ASP A 176 14.65 21.26 -24.01
C ASP A 176 14.09 19.88 -23.62
N GLY A 177 14.45 18.83 -24.36
CA GLY A 177 14.23 17.44 -23.97
C GLY A 177 13.04 16.76 -24.64
N PHE A 178 13.05 15.43 -24.52
CA PHE A 178 12.01 14.50 -24.96
C PHE A 178 11.12 14.02 -23.79
N TYR A 179 11.40 14.50 -22.58
CA TYR A 179 10.88 13.96 -21.32
C TYR A 179 10.04 15.00 -20.61
N GLY A 180 8.72 14.83 -20.70
CA GLY A 180 7.74 15.35 -19.75
C GLY A 180 6.97 14.18 -19.12
N LEU A 181 7.70 13.13 -18.70
CA LEU A 181 7.14 11.88 -18.20
C LEU A 181 7.15 11.88 -16.67
N ASN A 182 6.08 11.39 -16.06
CA ASN A 182 6.10 10.92 -14.68
C ASN A 182 6.84 9.56 -14.61
N GLU A 183 7.12 9.07 -13.40
CA GLU A 183 7.95 7.87 -13.19
C GLU A 183 7.30 6.57 -13.71
N GLN A 184 5.97 6.51 -13.72
CA GLN A 184 5.20 5.35 -14.19
C GLN A 184 5.37 5.09 -15.70
N ASP A 185 5.50 6.16 -16.49
CA ASP A 185 5.58 6.08 -17.96
C ASP A 185 6.95 5.62 -18.51
N LEU A 186 8.02 5.70 -17.70
CA LEU A 186 9.38 5.35 -18.14
C LEU A 186 9.58 3.84 -18.34
N THR A 187 8.75 3.02 -17.71
CA THR A 187 8.86 1.55 -17.73
C THR A 187 8.13 0.89 -18.91
N ALA A 188 7.30 1.65 -19.63
CA ALA A 188 6.47 1.13 -20.72
C ALA A 188 7.31 0.59 -21.90
N PRO A 189 7.12 -0.68 -22.33
CA PRO A 189 7.90 -1.27 -23.41
C PRO A 189 7.47 -0.72 -24.78
N ILE A 190 8.42 -0.24 -25.59
CA ILE A 190 8.19 0.27 -26.95
C ILE A 190 8.43 -0.83 -27.99
N PHE A 191 9.59 -1.49 -27.93
CA PHE A 191 9.92 -2.58 -28.86
C PHE A 191 10.88 -3.59 -28.27
N MET A 192 10.88 -4.79 -28.86
CA MET A 192 11.70 -5.91 -28.47
C MET A 192 12.69 -6.29 -29.56
N VAL A 193 13.86 -6.77 -29.14
CA VAL A 193 14.92 -7.27 -30.02
C VAL A 193 15.45 -8.62 -29.54
N ASP A 194 15.90 -9.45 -30.48
CA ASP A 194 16.62 -10.69 -30.16
C ASP A 194 17.92 -10.37 -29.39
N PRO A 195 18.11 -10.91 -28.16
CA PRO A 195 19.22 -10.57 -27.29
C PRO A 195 20.58 -11.12 -27.74
N SER A 196 20.63 -11.94 -28.81
CA SER A 196 21.85 -12.59 -29.28
C SER A 196 22.86 -11.67 -29.99
N TYR A 197 22.50 -10.40 -30.22
CA TYR A 197 23.33 -9.39 -30.90
C TYR A 197 23.06 -7.99 -30.32
N ASN A 198 24.09 -7.16 -30.12
CA ASN A 198 23.96 -5.86 -29.44
C ASN A 198 24.73 -4.73 -30.17
N PRO A 199 24.05 -3.77 -30.86
CA PRO A 199 24.69 -2.52 -31.25
C PRO A 199 24.89 -1.62 -30.01
N ARG A 200 25.58 -0.48 -30.12
CA ARG A 200 25.73 0.47 -28.99
C ARG A 200 24.42 1.22 -28.69
N TYR A 201 23.72 1.69 -29.71
CA TYR A 201 22.44 2.39 -29.61
C TYR A 201 21.49 1.97 -30.73
N TRP A 202 20.18 2.04 -30.47
CA TRP A 202 19.15 1.94 -31.49
C TRP A 202 18.91 3.31 -32.13
N ARG A 203 19.61 3.56 -33.22
CA ARG A 203 19.64 4.87 -33.90
C ARG A 203 18.35 5.13 -34.68
N ALA A 204 17.59 6.16 -34.29
CA ALA A 204 16.37 6.58 -34.98
C ALA A 204 16.64 7.68 -36.02
N ALA A 205 17.20 8.82 -35.61
CA ALA A 205 17.44 9.98 -36.49
C ALA A 205 18.74 10.72 -36.17
N ALA A 206 19.25 11.51 -37.12
CA ALA A 206 20.37 12.44 -36.89
C ALA A 206 20.18 13.75 -37.65
N TYR A 207 20.84 14.80 -37.13
CA TYR A 207 20.59 16.18 -37.52
C TYR A 207 21.90 16.96 -37.67
N ASP A 208 21.98 17.81 -38.70
CA ASP A 208 23.22 18.51 -39.08
C ASP A 208 23.18 20.04 -38.91
N GLU A 209 22.02 20.66 -38.74
CA GLU A 209 21.86 22.11 -38.57
C GLU A 209 21.36 22.47 -37.17
N TYR A 210 22.15 23.30 -36.44
CA TYR A 210 21.69 23.95 -35.22
C TYR A 210 21.08 25.31 -35.53
N THR A 211 19.88 25.57 -35.00
CA THR A 211 19.13 26.82 -35.25
C THR A 211 19.26 27.88 -34.16
N GLY A 212 19.92 27.55 -33.03
CA GLY A 212 19.97 28.38 -31.81
C GLY A 212 18.94 27.98 -30.74
N ALA A 213 18.15 26.95 -30.99
CA ALA A 213 17.18 26.40 -30.04
C ALA A 213 16.92 24.89 -30.28
N GLN A 214 17.03 24.45 -31.53
CA GLN A 214 16.78 23.06 -31.93
C GLN A 214 17.74 22.61 -33.03
N TRP A 215 17.90 21.29 -33.15
CA TRP A 215 18.60 20.61 -34.24
C TRP A 215 17.62 20.22 -35.35
N ARG A 216 18.03 20.30 -36.62
CA ARG A 216 17.24 19.84 -37.77
C ARG A 216 18.12 19.37 -38.93
N THR A 217 17.51 18.79 -39.96
CA THR A 217 18.21 18.48 -41.21
C THR A 217 18.27 19.71 -42.14
N SER A 218 19.46 20.04 -42.66
CA SER A 218 19.72 21.24 -43.47
C SER A 218 19.18 21.15 -44.90
N ASP A 219 19.04 19.93 -45.41
CA ASP A 219 18.36 19.62 -46.66
C ASP A 219 16.86 19.50 -46.36
N GLY A 220 16.14 20.62 -46.29
CA GLY A 220 14.74 20.63 -45.85
C GLY A 220 13.88 19.55 -46.51
N TYR A 221 13.09 18.83 -45.69
CA TYR A 221 12.25 17.67 -46.01
C TYR A 221 12.14 17.35 -47.51
N ASP A 222 13.01 16.44 -47.97
CA ASP A 222 12.84 15.77 -49.26
C ASP A 222 12.16 14.41 -48.98
N PRO A 223 10.85 14.25 -49.24
CA PRO A 223 10.13 12.99 -48.99
C PRO A 223 10.60 11.83 -49.90
N ASP A 224 11.61 12.04 -50.75
CA ASP A 224 12.30 10.99 -51.52
C ASP A 224 13.82 11.28 -51.62
N PRO A 225 14.58 11.13 -50.52
CA PRO A 225 16.00 11.49 -50.46
C PRO A 225 16.89 10.53 -51.26
N GLY A 226 16.34 9.36 -51.65
CA GLY A 226 16.80 8.57 -52.79
C GLY A 226 18.19 7.92 -52.68
N LEU A 227 18.79 7.88 -51.48
CA LEU A 227 20.09 7.22 -51.30
C LEU A 227 19.97 5.70 -51.39
N TRP A 228 18.87 5.15 -50.87
CA TRP A 228 18.53 3.73 -50.95
C TRP A 228 17.02 3.52 -50.71
N HIS A 229 16.44 2.48 -51.31
CA HIS A 229 15.06 2.05 -51.05
C HIS A 229 14.95 0.54 -50.86
N THR A 230 13.87 0.09 -50.18
CA THR A 230 13.55 -1.34 -50.07
C THR A 230 13.58 -2.03 -51.43
N GLY A 231 14.47 -3.02 -51.57
CA GLY A 231 14.67 -3.80 -52.80
C GLY A 231 15.90 -3.41 -53.62
N ASP A 232 16.61 -2.33 -53.26
CA ASP A 232 17.95 -2.04 -53.79
C ASP A 232 19.02 -2.96 -53.18
N LEU A 233 20.23 -2.97 -53.76
CA LEU A 233 21.37 -3.65 -53.13
C LEU A 233 21.74 -2.93 -51.83
N PRO A 234 22.21 -3.62 -50.78
CA PRO A 234 22.63 -2.97 -49.54
C PRO A 234 23.57 -1.79 -49.78
N TYR A 235 23.35 -0.70 -49.06
CA TYR A 235 24.16 0.51 -49.15
C TYR A 235 25.60 0.22 -48.68
N ASP A 236 26.59 0.78 -49.39
CA ASP A 236 28.00 0.43 -49.22
C ASP A 236 28.80 1.58 -48.60
N PHE A 237 29.00 1.51 -47.28
CA PHE A 237 29.82 2.45 -46.50
C PHE A 237 31.33 2.21 -46.62
N SER A 238 31.79 1.18 -47.34
CA SER A 238 33.22 0.82 -47.40
C SER A 238 34.11 1.88 -48.06
N SER A 239 33.52 2.91 -48.68
CA SER A 239 34.26 4.06 -49.20
C SER A 239 34.56 5.14 -48.17
N GLU A 240 33.84 5.16 -47.05
CA GLU A 240 34.06 6.07 -45.92
C GLU A 240 35.10 5.49 -44.95
N VAL A 241 34.99 4.19 -44.65
CA VAL A 241 35.90 3.47 -43.76
C VAL A 241 36.97 2.71 -44.56
N THR A 242 38.12 3.35 -44.76
CA THR A 242 39.19 2.86 -45.67
C THR A 242 40.56 2.68 -45.01
N TYR A 243 40.71 3.05 -43.74
CA TYR A 243 42.00 3.00 -43.05
C TYR A 243 42.49 1.54 -42.84
N PRO A 244 43.76 1.21 -43.17
CA PRO A 244 44.27 -0.14 -43.00
C PRO A 244 44.37 -0.57 -41.53
N GLY A 245 43.64 -1.62 -41.16
CA GLY A 245 43.66 -2.18 -39.80
C GLY A 245 42.29 -2.24 -39.14
N ILE A 246 41.31 -1.52 -39.70
CA ILE A 246 39.90 -1.61 -39.31
C ILE A 246 39.33 -2.94 -39.82
N THR A 247 38.67 -3.69 -38.93
CA THR A 247 37.90 -4.90 -39.26
C THR A 247 36.42 -4.58 -39.37
N ALA A 248 35.67 -5.38 -40.14
CA ALA A 248 34.24 -5.18 -40.33
C ALA A 248 33.52 -6.53 -40.25
N THR A 249 32.39 -6.55 -39.54
CA THR A 249 31.52 -7.72 -39.36
C THR A 249 30.08 -7.33 -39.69
N GLU A 250 29.35 -8.19 -40.41
CA GLU A 250 27.95 -7.95 -40.72
C GLU A 250 27.05 -8.69 -39.74
N TYR A 251 26.04 -7.98 -39.23
CA TYR A 251 25.03 -8.49 -38.32
C TYR A 251 23.63 -8.22 -38.88
N SER A 252 22.63 -8.97 -38.41
CA SER A 252 21.24 -8.74 -38.78
C SER A 252 20.37 -8.83 -37.54
N TYR A 253 19.49 -7.84 -37.42
CA TYR A 253 18.63 -7.63 -36.26
C TYR A 253 17.18 -7.67 -36.70
N THR A 254 16.28 -8.03 -35.78
CA THR A 254 14.83 -7.96 -35.98
C THR A 254 14.25 -7.18 -34.82
N ILE A 255 13.52 -6.12 -35.12
CA ILE A 255 12.80 -5.31 -34.15
C ILE A 255 11.31 -5.64 -34.27
N GLN A 256 10.66 -5.84 -33.13
CA GLN A 256 9.22 -6.05 -33.00
C GLN A 256 8.66 -5.00 -32.05
N TYR A 257 7.81 -4.12 -32.55
CA TYR A 257 7.10 -3.14 -31.73
C TYR A 257 5.92 -3.78 -31.00
N VAL A 258 5.59 -3.23 -29.83
CA VAL A 258 4.39 -3.64 -29.09
C VAL A 258 3.12 -3.27 -29.87
N ALA A 259 3.09 -2.08 -30.48
CA ALA A 259 1.98 -1.57 -31.29
C ALA A 259 2.44 -1.17 -32.72
N PRO A 260 1.53 -1.12 -33.72
CA PRO A 260 1.84 -0.58 -35.05
C PRO A 260 2.35 0.87 -35.00
N ALA A 261 3.37 1.18 -35.79
CA ALA A 261 4.08 2.46 -35.75
C ALA A 261 4.39 3.01 -37.17
N GLN A 262 4.57 4.32 -37.34
CA GLN A 262 4.98 5.00 -38.58
C GLN A 262 6.18 5.93 -38.35
N GLY A 263 6.87 6.37 -39.41
CA GLY A 263 7.95 7.34 -39.30
C GLY A 263 9.37 6.74 -39.37
N HIS A 264 10.24 7.16 -38.45
CA HIS A 264 11.64 6.68 -38.40
C HIS A 264 11.71 5.24 -37.87
N LEU A 265 12.56 4.41 -38.49
CA LEU A 265 12.84 3.05 -38.03
C LEU A 265 14.16 3.04 -37.25
N PRO A 266 14.14 2.77 -35.93
CA PRO A 266 15.36 2.51 -35.17
C PRO A 266 16.21 1.42 -35.81
N THR A 267 17.49 1.71 -36.01
CA THR A 267 18.48 0.78 -36.57
C THR A 267 19.80 0.95 -35.82
N ALA A 268 20.94 0.95 -36.51
CA ALA A 268 22.26 1.19 -35.93
C ALA A 268 23.11 1.97 -36.93
N LEU A 269 24.21 2.60 -36.47
CA LEU A 269 25.15 3.27 -37.36
C LEU A 269 25.71 2.26 -38.39
N TYR A 270 25.70 2.66 -39.66
CA TYR A 270 26.04 1.81 -40.83
C TYR A 270 25.06 0.68 -41.14
N ALA A 271 23.78 0.83 -40.78
CA ALA A 271 22.72 -0.01 -41.31
C ALA A 271 22.66 0.11 -42.85
N THR A 272 22.84 -1.02 -43.52
CA THR A 272 23.03 -1.13 -44.98
C THR A 272 21.74 -1.44 -45.74
N SER A 273 20.76 -2.06 -45.08
CA SER A 273 19.47 -2.38 -45.69
C SER A 273 18.43 -2.73 -44.64
N VAL A 274 17.17 -2.43 -44.93
CA VAL A 274 15.99 -2.87 -44.17
C VAL A 274 15.18 -3.85 -45.02
N GLU A 275 14.88 -5.02 -44.43
CA GLU A 275 13.93 -5.99 -44.94
C GLU A 275 12.61 -5.83 -44.17
N SER A 276 11.69 -5.08 -44.76
CA SER A 276 10.33 -4.91 -44.23
C SER A 276 9.32 -5.21 -45.35
N GLY A 277 8.09 -5.60 -44.95
CA GLY A 277 6.99 -5.79 -45.90
C GLY A 277 6.51 -4.50 -46.58
N ILE A 278 7.10 -3.36 -46.19
CA ILE A 278 6.68 -2.00 -46.54
C ILE A 278 7.81 -1.24 -47.27
N ALA A 279 7.47 -0.07 -47.83
CA ALA A 279 8.42 0.75 -48.55
C ALA A 279 9.18 1.69 -47.59
N VAL A 280 10.47 1.47 -47.43
CA VAL A 280 11.39 2.25 -46.58
C VAL A 280 12.39 2.98 -47.47
N ALA A 281 12.78 4.19 -47.08
CA ALA A 281 13.82 4.99 -47.71
C ALA A 281 14.94 5.34 -46.71
N LEU A 282 16.16 5.54 -47.23
CA LEU A 282 17.30 6.06 -46.47
C LEU A 282 17.46 7.56 -46.75
N ASP A 283 17.43 8.37 -45.69
CA ASP A 283 17.55 9.83 -45.77
C ASP A 283 18.98 10.34 -46.01
N SER A 284 19.12 11.66 -46.07
CA SER A 284 20.42 12.31 -46.30
C SER A 284 21.40 12.20 -45.11
N GLU A 285 20.91 11.79 -43.94
CA GLU A 285 21.66 11.57 -42.71
C GLU A 285 21.82 10.08 -42.39
N TYR A 286 21.49 9.19 -43.32
CA TYR A 286 21.58 7.73 -43.19
C TYR A 286 20.62 7.14 -42.14
N SER A 287 19.47 7.78 -41.90
CA SER A 287 18.34 7.29 -41.10
C SER A 287 17.28 6.66 -42.00
N PHE A 288 16.68 5.56 -41.56
CA PHE A 288 15.63 4.88 -42.32
C PHE A 288 14.26 5.40 -41.90
N LEU A 289 13.41 5.72 -42.88
CA LEU A 289 12.04 6.20 -42.65
C LEU A 289 11.02 5.53 -43.58
N THR A 290 9.78 5.51 -43.13
CA THR A 290 8.62 5.04 -43.87
C THR A 290 7.40 5.94 -43.66
N THR A 291 6.49 5.92 -44.63
CA THR A 291 5.15 6.56 -44.56
C THR A 291 4.04 5.50 -44.48
N TRP A 292 4.41 4.27 -44.17
CA TRP A 292 3.52 3.11 -44.03
C TRP A 292 3.73 2.49 -42.66
N GLU A 293 2.66 2.04 -42.02
CA GLU A 293 2.72 1.36 -40.74
C GLU A 293 3.56 0.10 -40.77
N PHE A 294 4.29 -0.12 -39.68
CA PHE A 294 5.02 -1.34 -39.38
C PHE A 294 4.81 -1.73 -37.92
N GLN A 295 4.79 -3.03 -37.66
CA GLN A 295 4.90 -3.59 -36.31
C GLN A 295 6.18 -4.43 -36.16
N SER A 296 6.82 -4.81 -37.27
CA SER A 296 8.10 -5.52 -37.25
C SER A 296 8.89 -5.33 -38.53
N TYR A 297 10.21 -5.37 -38.41
CA TYR A 297 11.14 -5.34 -39.55
C TYR A 297 12.49 -5.95 -39.15
N SER A 298 13.26 -6.38 -40.15
CA SER A 298 14.65 -6.79 -39.96
C SER A 298 15.59 -5.84 -40.70
N PHE A 299 16.80 -5.66 -40.23
CA PHE A 299 17.82 -4.86 -40.92
C PHE A 299 19.21 -5.48 -40.81
N THR A 300 20.09 -5.13 -41.74
CA THR A 300 21.49 -5.58 -41.78
C THR A 300 22.43 -4.40 -41.58
N VAL A 301 23.38 -4.51 -40.66
CA VAL A 301 24.37 -3.48 -40.33
C VAL A 301 25.79 -4.03 -40.49
N THR A 302 26.71 -3.15 -40.87
CA THR A 302 28.15 -3.44 -40.87
C THR A 302 28.82 -2.72 -39.71
N GLU A 303 29.22 -3.47 -38.68
CA GLU A 303 29.96 -2.93 -37.54
C GLU A 303 31.46 -2.91 -37.85
N TYR A 304 32.10 -1.76 -37.60
CA TYR A 304 33.53 -1.56 -37.78
C TYR A 304 34.25 -1.55 -36.43
N GLU A 305 35.34 -2.30 -36.33
CA GLU A 305 36.16 -2.40 -35.12
C GLU A 305 37.47 -1.61 -35.32
N TYR A 306 37.74 -0.69 -34.39
CA TYR A 306 38.84 0.27 -34.45
C TYR A 306 39.85 0.00 -33.34
N PRO A 307 41.02 -0.59 -33.63
CA PRO A 307 42.07 -0.73 -32.61
C PRO A 307 42.52 0.64 -32.07
N GLU A 308 42.57 0.80 -30.75
CA GLU A 308 42.95 2.05 -30.06
C GLU A 308 44.23 2.71 -30.63
N ALA A 309 45.22 1.89 -30.97
CA ALA A 309 46.50 2.33 -31.53
C ALA A 309 46.39 3.03 -32.91
N ILE A 310 45.25 2.90 -33.62
CA ILE A 310 45.00 3.57 -34.90
C ILE A 310 44.06 4.77 -34.80
N LEU A 311 43.21 4.87 -33.76
CA LEU A 311 42.29 6.00 -33.56
C LEU A 311 43.04 7.34 -33.41
N ASN A 312 44.20 7.33 -32.75
CA ASN A 312 45.10 8.49 -32.64
C ASN A 312 45.69 8.99 -33.98
N ALA A 313 45.47 8.27 -35.09
CA ALA A 313 45.86 8.70 -36.43
C ALA A 313 44.70 9.29 -37.24
N SER A 314 43.51 9.40 -36.66
CA SER A 314 42.35 10.03 -37.28
C SER A 314 42.59 11.53 -37.46
N ALA A 315 41.92 12.11 -38.45
CA ALA A 315 41.88 13.54 -38.69
C ALA A 315 40.49 13.91 -39.20
N GLY A 316 39.93 15.01 -38.70
CA GLY A 316 38.74 15.65 -39.22
C GLY A 316 38.96 16.19 -40.63
N THR A 317 37.86 16.62 -41.27
CA THR A 317 37.89 17.22 -42.60
C THR A 317 37.49 18.69 -42.55
N THR A 318 38.26 19.54 -43.24
CA THR A 318 38.22 21.01 -43.09
C THR A 318 37.21 21.74 -43.99
N GLU A 319 36.38 21.02 -44.75
CA GLU A 319 35.27 21.61 -45.51
C GLU A 319 34.06 20.66 -45.47
N SER A 320 33.18 20.88 -44.50
CA SER A 320 31.99 20.07 -44.25
C SER A 320 30.80 20.93 -43.82
N ARG A 321 29.57 20.52 -44.18
CA ARG A 321 28.34 21.12 -43.65
C ARG A 321 28.21 20.91 -42.14
N TYR A 322 28.76 19.80 -41.64
CA TYR A 322 28.82 19.42 -40.23
C TYR A 322 29.80 20.26 -39.38
N LEU A 323 30.28 21.41 -39.89
CA LEU A 323 31.08 22.39 -39.15
C LEU A 323 30.35 23.73 -38.95
N VAL A 324 29.15 23.88 -39.51
CA VAL A 324 28.42 25.15 -39.50
C VAL A 324 27.71 25.34 -38.15
N LEU A 325 27.88 26.51 -37.53
CA LEU A 325 27.13 26.94 -36.35
C LEU A 325 26.59 28.36 -36.58
N PRO A 326 25.46 28.74 -35.95
CA PRO A 326 25.07 30.14 -35.82
C PRO A 326 26.09 30.93 -34.98
N GLU A 327 25.93 32.25 -34.91
CA GLU A 327 26.73 33.09 -34.01
C GLU A 327 26.21 32.86 -32.58
N LEU A 328 27.02 32.20 -31.73
CA LEU A 328 26.66 31.85 -30.34
C LEU A 328 26.90 33.04 -29.41
N PRO A 329 26.27 33.08 -28.22
CA PRO A 329 26.47 34.15 -27.24
C PRO A 329 27.95 34.38 -26.88
N GLN A 330 28.29 35.64 -26.59
CA GLN A 330 29.64 36.05 -26.14
C GLN A 330 29.51 36.82 -24.83
N ARG A 331 30.16 36.32 -23.77
CA ARG A 331 30.16 36.93 -22.44
C ARG A 331 31.40 37.82 -22.25
N ALA A 332 31.36 38.71 -21.25
CA ALA A 332 32.43 39.69 -21.03
C ALA A 332 33.44 39.23 -19.98
N GLY A 333 34.60 38.72 -20.39
CA GLY A 333 35.64 38.19 -19.49
C GLY A 333 36.59 37.26 -20.26
N PRO A 334 37.70 36.79 -19.70
CA PRO A 334 38.39 35.60 -20.19
C PRO A 334 37.69 34.33 -19.66
N ASP A 335 37.67 33.27 -20.47
CA ASP A 335 37.21 31.92 -20.07
C ASP A 335 35.74 31.87 -19.65
N ASN A 336 34.89 32.72 -20.24
CA ASN A 336 33.49 32.82 -19.86
C ASN A 336 32.51 32.69 -21.03
N ASP A 337 32.96 32.30 -22.22
CA ASP A 337 32.07 31.96 -23.33
C ASP A 337 32.56 30.69 -24.04
N ILE A 338 31.68 30.12 -24.86
CA ILE A 338 31.92 28.83 -25.52
C ILE A 338 33.14 28.85 -26.46
N TYR A 339 33.52 30.01 -27.00
CA TYR A 339 34.67 30.13 -27.91
C TYR A 339 36.01 30.00 -27.17
N ASP A 340 36.10 30.60 -25.98
CA ASP A 340 37.26 30.45 -25.10
C ASP A 340 37.32 29.04 -24.53
N LEU A 341 36.18 28.51 -24.07
CA LEU A 341 36.05 27.17 -23.50
C LEU A 341 36.43 26.07 -24.51
N SER A 342 35.95 26.16 -25.75
CA SER A 342 36.28 25.16 -26.78
C SER A 342 37.78 25.05 -27.02
N THR A 343 38.50 26.18 -26.94
CA THR A 343 39.95 26.24 -27.17
C THR A 343 40.74 25.76 -25.95
N SER A 344 40.21 25.95 -24.74
CA SER A 344 40.89 25.57 -23.49
C SER A 344 40.82 24.07 -23.24
N ILE A 345 39.67 23.43 -23.48
CA ILE A 345 39.46 22.00 -23.25
C ILE A 345 40.37 21.14 -24.14
N THR A 346 40.51 21.52 -25.40
CA THR A 346 41.31 20.77 -26.38
C THR A 346 42.81 21.11 -26.29
N ALA A 347 43.20 22.02 -25.40
CA ALA A 347 44.58 22.48 -25.28
C ALA A 347 45.53 21.38 -24.76
N GLY A 348 46.22 20.72 -25.68
CA GLY A 348 47.21 19.68 -25.36
C GLY A 348 46.91 18.32 -25.97
N ALA A 349 45.74 18.15 -26.58
CA ALA A 349 45.42 16.98 -27.38
C ALA A 349 46.39 16.83 -28.56
N GLY A 350 46.79 15.58 -28.85
CA GLY A 350 47.78 15.24 -29.86
C GLY A 350 47.19 14.81 -31.22
N SER A 351 45.87 14.61 -31.29
CA SER A 351 45.10 14.24 -32.48
C SER A 351 43.64 14.65 -32.35
N ASP A 352 42.94 14.75 -33.48
CA ASP A 352 41.52 15.14 -33.56
C ASP A 352 40.59 14.19 -32.77
N TYR A 353 40.93 12.89 -32.69
CA TYR A 353 40.23 11.96 -31.80
C TYR A 353 40.46 12.28 -30.31
N GLN A 354 41.67 12.71 -29.93
CA GLN A 354 41.95 13.12 -28.56
C GLN A 354 41.29 14.47 -28.23
N GLU A 355 41.07 15.34 -29.22
CA GLU A 355 40.28 16.55 -29.05
C GLU A 355 38.81 16.21 -28.76
N ALA A 356 38.21 15.27 -29.51
CA ALA A 356 36.86 14.77 -29.23
C ALA A 356 36.77 14.11 -27.84
N GLN A 357 37.74 13.27 -27.47
CA GLN A 357 37.78 12.66 -26.14
C GLN A 357 37.95 13.70 -25.02
N ALA A 358 38.77 14.73 -25.22
CA ALA A 358 38.93 15.80 -24.22
C ALA A 358 37.61 16.55 -23.98
N ILE A 359 36.80 16.75 -25.02
CA ILE A 359 35.46 17.34 -24.89
C ILE A 359 34.53 16.41 -24.11
N VAL A 360 34.50 15.09 -24.42
CA VAL A 360 33.74 14.12 -23.61
C VAL A 360 34.17 14.19 -22.15
N SER A 361 35.47 14.02 -21.87
CA SER A 361 35.98 14.01 -20.50
C SER A 361 35.70 15.29 -19.75
N TYR A 362 35.76 16.45 -20.41
CA TYR A 362 35.45 17.72 -19.77
C TYR A 362 33.96 17.87 -19.47
N LEU A 363 33.07 17.56 -20.43
CA LEU A 363 31.64 17.65 -20.20
C LEU A 363 31.20 16.71 -19.07
N ARG A 364 31.69 15.47 -19.08
CA ARG A 364 31.42 14.52 -18.01
C ARG A 364 31.92 15.03 -16.66
N ALA A 365 33.15 15.51 -16.58
CA ALA A 365 33.76 15.90 -15.31
C ALA A 365 33.30 17.25 -14.74
N ASN A 366 32.57 18.08 -15.48
CA ASN A 366 32.27 19.46 -15.07
C ASN A 366 30.77 19.81 -15.10
N TYR A 367 29.91 18.93 -15.58
CA TYR A 367 28.47 19.19 -15.69
C TYR A 367 27.65 18.00 -15.19
N LEU A 368 26.57 18.29 -14.48
CA LEU A 368 25.68 17.31 -13.83
C LEU A 368 24.57 16.86 -14.79
N TYR A 369 24.18 15.59 -14.69
CA TYR A 369 23.03 15.08 -15.42
C TYR A 369 21.78 15.29 -14.57
N ASP A 370 20.76 15.95 -15.10
CA ASP A 370 19.53 16.28 -14.37
C ASP A 370 18.34 16.20 -15.33
N LEU A 371 17.46 15.22 -15.12
CA LEU A 371 16.24 15.00 -15.92
C LEU A 371 15.08 15.92 -15.54
N ASN A 372 15.09 16.46 -14.32
CA ASN A 372 14.01 17.26 -13.74
C ASN A 372 14.28 18.77 -13.87
N MET A 373 15.42 19.15 -14.43
CA MET A 373 15.74 20.53 -14.71
C MET A 373 14.76 21.17 -15.71
N ASP A 374 14.23 22.34 -15.32
CA ASP A 374 13.52 23.26 -16.22
C ASP A 374 14.48 23.93 -17.22
N ASP A 375 14.26 23.66 -18.51
CA ASP A 375 15.02 24.22 -19.63
C ASP A 375 14.31 25.48 -20.21
N SER A 376 13.29 26.05 -19.57
CA SER A 376 12.56 27.22 -20.10
C SER A 376 13.18 28.56 -19.68
N GLY A 377 13.95 29.17 -20.60
CA GLY A 377 14.52 30.51 -20.44
C GLY A 377 14.15 31.39 -21.63
N GLU A 378 13.22 32.34 -21.46
CA GLU A 378 12.87 33.25 -22.55
C GLU A 378 14.10 34.10 -22.99
N ASP A 379 14.45 34.00 -24.28
CA ASP A 379 15.50 34.79 -24.97
C ASP A 379 16.99 34.40 -24.72
N GLU A 380 17.30 33.21 -24.17
CA GLU A 380 18.69 32.72 -23.99
C GLU A 380 19.01 31.47 -24.86
N ASP A 381 20.28 31.25 -25.23
CA ASP A 381 20.69 30.06 -26.04
C ASP A 381 20.86 28.84 -25.09
N PRO A 382 20.17 27.70 -25.32
CA PRO A 382 20.19 26.56 -24.41
C PRO A 382 21.58 25.96 -24.16
N ILE A 383 22.49 26.04 -25.14
CA ILE A 383 23.87 25.54 -24.99
C ILE A 383 24.68 26.48 -24.08
N ASP A 384 24.50 27.79 -24.22
CA ASP A 384 25.21 28.78 -23.39
C ASP A 384 24.73 28.72 -21.93
N ARG A 385 23.42 28.54 -21.71
CA ARG A 385 22.86 28.39 -20.37
C ARG A 385 23.38 27.14 -19.68
N PHE A 386 23.33 25.99 -20.36
CA PHE A 386 23.88 24.72 -19.84
C PHE A 386 25.36 24.86 -19.44
N LEU A 387 26.19 25.45 -20.30
CA LEU A 387 27.63 25.52 -20.09
C LEU A 387 28.06 26.57 -19.04
N PHE A 388 27.27 27.62 -18.80
CA PHE A 388 27.76 28.78 -18.04
C PHE A 388 26.82 29.31 -16.97
N ASP A 389 25.56 28.85 -16.92
CA ASP A 389 24.59 29.27 -15.91
C ASP A 389 24.15 28.11 -15.04
N THR A 390 23.67 27.02 -15.63
CA THR A 390 23.00 25.95 -14.87
C THR A 390 23.97 24.88 -14.42
N GLY A 391 25.00 24.55 -15.20
CA GLY A 391 25.97 23.53 -14.84
C GLY A 391 25.40 22.11 -14.77
N ARG A 392 24.11 21.93 -15.04
CA ARG A 392 23.35 20.68 -15.06
C ARG A 392 22.41 20.64 -16.26
N GLY A 393 22.06 19.45 -16.76
CA GLY A 393 21.12 19.30 -17.90
C GLY A 393 20.90 17.85 -18.36
N LYS A 394 20.06 17.66 -19.38
CA LYS A 394 19.65 16.35 -19.94
C LYS A 394 20.60 15.88 -21.04
N CYS A 395 20.43 14.66 -21.54
CA CYS A 395 21.29 14.07 -22.58
C CYS A 395 21.33 14.92 -23.87
N THR A 396 20.23 15.60 -24.18
CA THR A 396 20.10 16.57 -25.29
C THR A 396 20.99 17.80 -25.09
N ASN A 397 21.14 18.33 -23.88
CA ASN A 397 22.03 19.46 -23.56
C ASN A 397 23.51 19.03 -23.72
N PHE A 398 23.89 17.89 -23.15
CA PHE A 398 25.25 17.33 -23.27
C PHE A 398 25.64 17.07 -24.73
N ALA A 399 24.78 16.39 -25.50
CA ALA A 399 25.04 16.12 -26.91
C ALA A 399 25.10 17.41 -27.74
N SER A 400 24.23 18.39 -27.47
CA SER A 400 24.25 19.69 -28.15
C SER A 400 25.52 20.49 -27.86
N ALA A 401 25.92 20.57 -26.59
CA ALA A 401 27.13 21.23 -26.16
C ALA A 401 28.38 20.58 -26.75
N PHE A 402 28.43 19.25 -26.77
CA PHE A 402 29.51 18.52 -27.42
C PHE A 402 29.60 18.86 -28.91
N VAL A 403 28.49 18.83 -29.65
CA VAL A 403 28.52 19.13 -31.10
C VAL A 403 29.01 20.56 -31.33
N ALA A 404 28.57 21.52 -30.51
CA ALA A 404 29.03 22.91 -30.61
C ALA A 404 30.55 23.04 -30.36
N LEU A 405 31.05 22.49 -29.24
CA LEU A 405 32.47 22.50 -28.87
C LEU A 405 33.34 21.78 -29.92
N ALA A 406 32.84 20.66 -30.47
CA ALA A 406 33.53 19.90 -31.51
C ALA A 406 33.63 20.70 -32.83
N ARG A 407 32.52 21.32 -33.28
CA ARG A 407 32.51 22.14 -34.50
C ARG A 407 33.43 23.36 -34.39
N LEU A 408 33.53 23.96 -33.20
CA LEU A 408 34.47 25.07 -32.92
C LEU A 408 35.95 24.64 -32.98
N ASN A 409 36.23 23.35 -32.83
CA ASN A 409 37.56 22.75 -32.97
C ASN A 409 37.77 22.07 -34.34
N ASP A 410 37.03 22.48 -35.39
CA ASP A 410 37.13 21.92 -36.74
C ASP A 410 36.83 20.39 -36.83
N LEU A 411 36.09 19.84 -35.86
CA LEU A 411 35.62 18.45 -35.87
C LEU A 411 34.21 18.35 -36.46
N PRO A 412 34.02 17.72 -37.63
CA PRO A 412 32.69 17.60 -38.24
C PRO A 412 31.82 16.63 -37.44
N SER A 413 30.70 17.11 -36.90
CA SER A 413 29.87 16.36 -35.96
C SER A 413 28.37 16.56 -36.21
N ARG A 414 27.54 15.60 -35.79
CA ARG A 414 26.07 15.65 -35.90
C ARG A 414 25.39 15.15 -34.62
N PHE A 415 24.24 15.73 -34.32
CA PHE A 415 23.40 15.37 -33.18
C PHE A 415 22.52 14.17 -33.54
N VAL A 416 22.36 13.20 -32.64
CA VAL A 416 21.70 11.92 -32.92
C VAL A 416 20.74 11.57 -31.78
N VAL A 417 19.56 11.05 -32.14
CA VAL A 417 18.54 10.58 -31.18
C VAL A 417 18.12 9.15 -31.51
N GLY A 418 17.66 8.44 -30.49
CA GLY A 418 17.18 7.07 -30.58
C GLY A 418 17.03 6.49 -29.19
N PHE A 419 17.44 5.23 -29.02
CA PHE A 419 17.32 4.54 -27.74
C PHE A 419 18.65 3.93 -27.30
N ALA A 420 18.88 3.91 -25.99
CA ALA A 420 19.87 3.10 -25.30
C ALA A 420 19.62 1.60 -25.53
N LEU A 421 20.53 0.75 -25.04
CA LEU A 421 20.51 -0.67 -25.41
C LEU A 421 19.24 -1.38 -24.92
N GLY A 422 18.70 -1.00 -23.77
CA GLY A 422 17.57 -1.67 -23.11
C GLY A 422 17.98 -2.96 -22.41
N GLU A 423 17.09 -3.52 -21.60
CA GLU A 423 17.38 -4.65 -20.71
C GLU A 423 17.06 -6.02 -21.32
N ILE A 424 17.72 -7.08 -20.84
CA ILE A 424 17.34 -8.46 -21.19
C ILE A 424 16.45 -8.99 -20.08
N MET A 425 15.20 -9.29 -20.42
CA MET A 425 14.23 -9.85 -19.49
C MET A 425 13.41 -10.97 -20.14
N GLU A 426 12.66 -11.71 -19.32
CA GLU A 426 11.72 -12.73 -19.81
C GLU A 426 10.40 -12.05 -20.21
N TYR A 427 10.11 -12.00 -21.51
CA TYR A 427 8.89 -11.42 -22.06
C TYR A 427 8.09 -12.49 -22.79
N GLN A 428 6.84 -12.72 -22.38
CA GLN A 428 5.95 -13.77 -22.93
C GLN A 428 6.59 -15.18 -22.97
N GLY A 429 7.38 -15.53 -21.94
CA GLY A 429 8.05 -16.83 -21.82
C GLY A 429 9.24 -17.04 -22.77
N GLN A 430 9.80 -15.95 -23.33
CA GLN A 430 11.03 -15.95 -24.11
C GLN A 430 11.97 -14.84 -23.64
N GLU A 431 13.29 -15.10 -23.68
CA GLU A 431 14.30 -14.09 -23.42
C GLU A 431 14.30 -13.07 -24.56
N ALA A 432 13.95 -11.83 -24.26
CA ALA A 432 13.92 -10.72 -25.21
C ALA A 432 14.67 -9.52 -24.63
N ARG A 433 15.30 -8.73 -25.49
CA ARG A 433 15.80 -7.42 -25.12
C ARG A 433 14.64 -6.42 -25.25
N VAL A 434 14.19 -5.85 -24.15
CA VAL A 434 13.07 -4.91 -24.09
C VAL A 434 13.62 -3.49 -24.07
N ILE A 435 13.07 -2.64 -24.93
CA ILE A 435 13.38 -1.22 -24.99
C ILE A 435 12.14 -0.47 -24.52
N THR A 436 12.28 0.33 -23.47
CA THR A 436 11.24 1.12 -22.82
C THR A 436 11.27 2.59 -23.27
N ALA A 437 10.29 3.38 -22.84
CA ALA A 437 10.31 4.83 -23.00
C ALA A 437 11.50 5.49 -22.30
N GLY A 438 11.86 5.03 -21.10
CA GLY A 438 13.03 5.51 -20.36
C GLY A 438 14.37 5.16 -21.01
N ASN A 439 14.39 4.32 -22.05
CA ASN A 439 15.59 4.12 -22.86
C ASN A 439 15.83 5.21 -23.91
N ALA A 440 14.97 6.21 -24.08
CA ALA A 440 15.24 7.26 -25.08
C ALA A 440 16.57 7.99 -24.77
N HIS A 441 17.36 8.28 -25.81
CA HIS A 441 18.70 8.83 -25.57
C HIS A 441 19.21 9.68 -26.73
N ALA A 442 20.04 10.67 -26.40
CA ALA A 442 20.70 11.54 -27.35
C ALA A 442 22.23 11.44 -27.22
N TRP A 443 22.92 11.31 -28.35
CA TRP A 443 24.38 11.19 -28.40
C TRP A 443 24.96 11.91 -29.63
N VAL A 444 26.28 11.78 -29.84
CA VAL A 444 26.98 12.47 -30.92
C VAL A 444 27.72 11.51 -31.85
N GLU A 445 27.73 11.83 -33.13
CA GLU A 445 28.62 11.20 -34.11
C GLU A 445 29.60 12.22 -34.68
N VAL A 446 30.90 11.86 -34.72
CA VAL A 446 31.99 12.68 -35.27
C VAL A 446 32.60 11.98 -36.48
N TYR A 447 32.78 12.71 -37.59
CA TYR A 447 33.34 12.18 -38.82
C TYR A 447 34.85 12.38 -38.90
N PHE A 448 35.58 11.28 -39.11
CA PHE A 448 37.02 11.27 -39.32
C PHE A 448 37.38 10.73 -40.72
N ASP A 449 38.28 11.41 -41.43
CA ASP A 449 38.73 11.01 -42.77
C ASP A 449 39.32 9.60 -42.76
N GLN A 450 38.78 8.70 -43.60
CA GLN A 450 39.13 7.27 -43.73
C GLN A 450 38.67 6.37 -42.57
N PHE A 451 38.11 6.92 -41.51
CA PHE A 451 37.57 6.19 -40.36
C PHE A 451 36.02 6.22 -40.33
N GLY A 452 35.40 7.15 -41.06
CA GLY A 452 33.95 7.33 -41.12
C GLY A 452 33.41 8.08 -39.90
N TRP A 453 32.11 7.96 -39.68
CA TRP A 453 31.43 8.37 -38.45
C TRP A 453 31.79 7.43 -37.29
N ILE A 454 32.08 8.03 -36.15
CA ILE A 454 32.34 7.36 -34.87
C ILE A 454 31.41 7.98 -33.81
N GLN A 455 30.75 7.15 -33.01
CA GLN A 455 29.87 7.57 -31.92
C GLN A 455 30.68 8.01 -30.69
N PHE A 456 30.22 9.04 -30.00
CA PHE A 456 30.73 9.54 -28.71
C PHE A 456 29.56 9.75 -27.75
N GLU A 457 29.78 9.42 -26.48
CA GLU A 457 28.81 9.64 -25.40
C GLU A 457 29.31 10.77 -24.50
N PRO A 458 28.80 12.01 -24.64
CA PRO A 458 29.20 13.13 -23.80
C PRO A 458 28.46 13.19 -22.46
N THR A 459 27.35 12.47 -22.28
CA THR A 459 26.53 12.49 -21.07
C THR A 459 27.34 12.00 -19.87
N SER A 460 27.24 12.68 -18.72
CA SER A 460 27.96 12.35 -17.48
C SER A 460 27.45 11.08 -16.81
N SER A 461 26.14 10.77 -16.92
CA SER A 461 25.56 9.51 -16.48
C SER A 461 25.98 8.31 -17.35
N ARG A 462 26.09 7.13 -16.72
CA ARG A 462 26.28 5.82 -17.39
C ARG A 462 24.99 5.04 -17.57
N VAL A 463 23.91 5.54 -17.00
CA VAL A 463 22.62 4.85 -16.86
C VAL A 463 21.56 5.67 -17.60
N ALA A 464 20.70 5.00 -18.34
CA ALA A 464 19.52 5.58 -18.98
C ALA A 464 18.47 5.95 -17.91
N PRO A 465 17.51 6.84 -18.20
CA PRO A 465 16.44 7.18 -17.26
C PRO A 465 15.72 6.01 -16.58
N ASP A 466 15.64 4.85 -17.23
CA ASP A 466 15.02 3.62 -16.69
C ASP A 466 15.98 2.71 -15.88
N GLY A 467 17.16 3.19 -15.49
CA GLY A 467 18.12 2.40 -14.71
C GLY A 467 19.02 1.47 -15.54
N SER A 468 18.82 1.40 -16.86
CA SER A 468 19.61 0.49 -17.71
C SER A 468 20.96 1.07 -18.17
N ASP A 469 21.99 0.23 -18.31
CA ASP A 469 23.33 0.63 -18.79
C ASP A 469 23.26 1.21 -20.22
N LEU A 470 23.82 2.42 -20.42
CA LEU A 470 23.98 3.06 -21.75
C LEU A 470 24.91 2.27 -22.70
N GLY A 471 25.53 1.18 -22.25
CA GLY A 471 26.14 0.16 -23.08
C GLY A 471 27.55 0.53 -23.57
N THR A 472 28.54 0.61 -22.68
CA THR A 472 29.86 1.21 -22.98
C THR A 472 30.86 0.34 -23.75
N ASN A 473 30.62 -0.95 -23.99
CA ASN A 473 31.71 -1.91 -24.19
C ASN A 473 32.39 -2.03 -25.60
N THR A 474 32.37 -1.04 -26.51
CA THR A 474 32.87 -1.27 -27.90
C THR A 474 33.77 -0.25 -28.62
N THR A 475 34.09 0.95 -28.12
CA THR A 475 34.91 1.94 -28.89
C THR A 475 36.28 2.33 -28.33
N GLY A 476 36.68 1.83 -27.15
CA GLY A 476 38.00 2.11 -26.58
C GLY A 476 38.16 3.53 -26.01
N GLU A 477 37.08 4.10 -25.49
CA GLU A 477 37.09 5.33 -24.68
C GLU A 477 37.73 5.08 -23.30
N ASP A 478 38.31 6.11 -22.68
CA ASP A 478 38.81 6.02 -21.30
C ASP A 478 37.62 6.10 -20.34
N GLU A 479 37.08 4.93 -19.99
CA GLU A 479 35.97 4.76 -19.06
C GLU A 479 36.37 4.99 -17.59
N SER A 480 37.52 5.63 -17.29
CA SER A 480 37.89 6.00 -15.93
C SER A 480 37.50 7.42 -15.54
N ILE A 481 37.07 8.26 -16.49
CA ILE A 481 36.53 9.58 -16.21
C ILE A 481 35.02 9.43 -15.95
N GLN A 482 34.66 9.20 -14.69
CA GLN A 482 33.30 9.32 -14.17
C GLN A 482 33.01 10.83 -14.00
N GLY A 483 31.91 11.30 -14.56
CA GLY A 483 31.36 12.59 -14.18
C GLY A 483 30.52 12.43 -12.94
N ASN A 484 30.38 13.47 -12.09
CA ASN A 484 29.40 13.51 -10.98
C ASN A 484 27.94 13.52 -11.48
N GLY A 485 27.64 12.99 -12.67
CA GLY A 485 26.29 12.83 -13.17
C GLY A 485 25.63 11.63 -12.52
N THR A 486 25.41 11.74 -11.22
CA THR A 486 24.54 10.87 -10.45
C THR A 486 23.10 11.29 -10.78
N GLN A 487 22.22 10.32 -11.03
CA GLN A 487 20.82 10.54 -10.71
C GLN A 487 20.74 10.77 -9.19
N PRO A 488 19.62 11.31 -8.64
CA PRO A 488 19.27 10.96 -7.28
C PRO A 488 19.43 9.43 -7.14
N GLY A 489 20.40 8.99 -6.32
CA GLY A 489 20.81 7.58 -6.15
C GLY A 489 22.01 7.04 -6.96
N THR A 490 23.25 7.59 -6.84
CA THR A 490 24.56 6.84 -6.75
C THR A 490 25.82 7.73 -6.98
N ASP A 491 26.58 8.08 -5.92
CA ASP A 491 28.03 8.44 -5.73
C ASP A 491 28.87 9.32 -6.71
N ASN A 492 29.90 10.13 -6.36
CA ASN A 492 30.22 11.11 -5.32
C ASN A 492 31.52 11.87 -5.76
N MET A 493 31.71 13.16 -5.38
CA MET A 493 33.06 13.78 -5.20
C MET A 493 33.00 15.16 -4.48
N GLN A 494 32.17 15.30 -3.47
CA GLN A 494 32.71 15.76 -2.17
C GLN A 494 33.22 14.47 -1.48
N GLY A 495 34.03 14.53 -0.41
CA GLY A 495 34.18 13.28 0.35
C GLY A 495 32.77 12.93 0.84
N ASP A 496 32.32 11.71 0.69
CA ASP A 496 31.37 11.09 1.63
C ASP A 496 32.09 9.78 1.97
N SER A 497 32.34 9.62 3.24
CA SER A 497 33.43 8.78 3.72
C SER A 497 32.92 7.42 4.21
N ASP A 498 31.61 7.30 4.37
CA ASP A 498 30.76 6.19 4.78
C ASP A 498 29.92 5.61 3.61
N ASP A 499 29.85 6.29 2.47
CA ASP A 499 29.14 5.93 1.23
C ASP A 499 27.59 5.93 1.40
N ASP A 500 27.03 6.88 2.16
CA ASP A 500 25.62 6.94 2.60
C ASP A 500 24.68 7.69 1.63
N GLY A 501 25.20 8.66 0.87
CA GLY A 501 24.47 9.50 -0.07
C GLY A 501 24.55 11.00 0.22
N LEU A 502 24.98 11.40 1.42
CA LEU A 502 25.40 12.76 1.75
C LEU A 502 26.87 12.93 1.39
N THR A 503 27.51 13.97 1.92
CA THR A 503 28.92 14.27 1.69
C THR A 503 29.46 14.88 2.95
N ASP A 504 30.75 14.71 3.26
CA ASP A 504 31.41 15.20 4.47
C ASP A 504 31.06 16.68 4.77
N ASP A 505 30.87 17.51 3.73
CA ASP A 505 30.49 18.93 3.84
C ASP A 505 28.96 19.16 4.03
N GLN A 506 28.10 18.25 3.55
CA GLN A 506 26.65 18.20 3.79
C GLN A 506 26.33 17.62 5.17
N GLU A 507 27.02 16.56 5.57
CA GLU A 507 26.93 15.92 6.88
C GLU A 507 27.34 16.94 7.95
N GLN A 508 28.45 17.67 7.74
CA GLN A 508 28.82 18.80 8.59
C GLN A 508 27.77 19.94 8.65
N LEU A 509 26.93 20.12 7.62
CA LEU A 509 25.89 21.15 7.60
C LEU A 509 24.62 20.69 8.32
N LEU A 510 24.28 19.41 8.20
CA LEU A 510 23.13 18.78 8.83
C LEU A 510 23.42 18.45 10.31
N GLY A 511 24.69 18.16 10.63
CA GLY A 511 25.15 17.77 11.97
C GLY A 511 25.49 16.29 12.09
N THR A 512 25.33 15.53 11.01
CA THR A 512 25.52 14.07 10.92
C THR A 512 27.01 13.68 10.82
N ASP A 513 27.39 12.45 11.20
CA ASP A 513 28.79 12.01 11.23
C ASP A 513 29.24 11.54 9.86
N ALA A 514 30.13 12.31 9.25
CA ALA A 514 30.81 11.98 8.00
C ALA A 514 31.74 10.75 8.06
N LEU A 515 31.56 9.81 8.97
CA LEU A 515 32.16 8.48 8.95
C LEU A 515 31.16 7.38 9.29
N ASP A 516 29.90 7.73 9.53
CA ASP A 516 28.81 6.86 9.92
C ASP A 516 27.64 7.06 8.95
N PRO A 517 27.27 6.03 8.16
CA PRO A 517 26.22 6.21 7.16
C PRO A 517 24.81 6.37 7.72
N ASP A 518 24.63 6.22 9.02
CA ASP A 518 23.36 6.17 9.76
C ASP A 518 23.65 6.81 11.12
N SER A 519 23.39 8.11 11.24
CA SER A 519 23.89 8.94 12.34
C SER A 519 23.03 8.88 13.60
N ASP A 520 21.78 8.43 13.51
CA ASP A 520 20.87 8.20 14.62
C ASP A 520 20.52 6.72 14.86
N ASP A 521 21.14 5.81 14.09
CA ASP A 521 21.11 4.35 14.28
C ASP A 521 19.70 3.74 14.16
N ASP A 522 18.81 4.38 13.40
CA ASP A 522 17.42 3.97 13.20
C ASP A 522 17.26 2.92 12.05
N GLY A 523 18.34 2.71 11.29
CA GLY A 523 18.43 1.76 10.18
C GLY A 523 18.21 2.36 8.79
N LEU A 524 17.86 3.64 8.69
CA LEU A 524 17.98 4.43 7.47
C LEU A 524 19.42 4.90 7.31
N VAL A 525 19.71 5.65 6.25
CA VAL A 525 21.03 6.24 6.06
C VAL A 525 20.83 7.73 5.87
N ASP A 526 21.71 8.58 6.41
CA ASP A 526 21.45 10.03 6.42
C ASP A 526 21.11 10.58 5.01
N GLY A 527 21.69 9.96 3.98
CA GLY A 527 21.45 10.25 2.57
C GLY A 527 20.00 10.09 2.07
N VAL A 528 19.17 9.26 2.72
CA VAL A 528 17.75 9.12 2.39
C VAL A 528 16.85 10.05 3.21
N GLU A 529 17.39 10.68 4.24
CA GLU A 529 16.64 11.48 5.21
C GLU A 529 16.80 12.96 4.93
N SER A 530 15.84 13.50 4.18
CA SER A 530 16.02 14.81 3.55
C SER A 530 15.76 16.02 4.46
N LEU A 531 15.33 15.79 5.71
CA LEU A 531 14.94 16.83 6.68
C LEU A 531 13.90 17.81 6.10
N THR A 532 13.02 17.31 5.24
CA THR A 532 11.99 18.14 4.58
C THR A 532 10.67 18.17 5.35
N GLY A 533 10.44 17.21 6.25
CA GLY A 533 9.16 16.93 6.90
C GLY A 533 8.07 16.52 5.90
N ILE A 534 8.47 15.89 4.78
CA ILE A 534 7.56 15.39 3.75
C ILE A 534 8.07 14.03 3.28
N PHE A 535 7.36 12.96 3.60
CA PHE A 535 7.65 11.63 3.10
C PHE A 535 7.37 11.52 1.59
N VAL A 536 8.37 11.07 0.84
CA VAL A 536 8.27 10.85 -0.61
C VAL A 536 8.42 9.36 -0.94
N SER A 537 9.40 8.68 -0.35
CA SER A 537 9.66 7.24 -0.52
C SER A 537 10.72 6.72 0.47
N GLU A 538 11.01 5.42 0.46
CA GLU A 538 12.12 4.79 1.20
C GLU A 538 13.54 5.30 0.85
N TYR A 539 13.68 6.15 -0.18
CA TYR A 539 14.94 6.77 -0.58
C TYR A 539 14.94 8.31 -0.44
N ASP A 540 13.84 8.87 0.08
CA ASP A 540 13.63 10.29 0.41
C ASP A 540 12.49 10.34 1.44
N THR A 541 12.82 10.00 2.67
CA THR A 541 11.87 9.78 3.78
C THR A 541 11.36 11.10 4.35
N GLY A 542 12.08 12.20 4.13
CA GLY A 542 11.73 13.50 4.69
C GLY A 542 12.01 13.65 6.19
N THR A 543 12.51 12.59 6.82
CA THR A 543 12.89 12.46 8.22
C THR A 543 14.16 13.24 8.55
N ASP A 544 14.44 13.46 9.83
CA ASP A 544 15.64 14.14 10.31
C ASP A 544 16.74 13.12 10.59
N PRO A 545 17.89 13.14 9.89
CA PRO A 545 18.99 12.16 10.04
C PRO A 545 19.76 12.23 11.36
N LEU A 546 19.15 12.83 12.38
CA LEU A 546 19.69 13.02 13.72
C LEU A 546 18.63 12.72 14.79
N ASP A 547 17.46 12.27 14.38
CA ASP A 547 16.29 12.03 15.22
C ASP A 547 15.66 10.71 14.77
N PRO A 548 15.92 9.60 15.49
CA PRO A 548 15.54 8.27 15.03
C PRO A 548 14.02 8.02 14.98
N ASP A 549 13.22 8.94 15.53
CA ASP A 549 11.75 8.96 15.51
C ASP A 549 11.32 10.42 15.24
N THR A 550 11.29 10.80 13.96
CA THR A 550 11.13 12.21 13.55
C THR A 550 9.80 12.83 14.02
N ASP A 551 8.76 12.01 14.15
CA ASP A 551 7.44 12.48 14.54
C ASP A 551 7.07 12.21 16.02
N ASP A 552 7.97 11.60 16.79
CA ASP A 552 7.92 11.32 18.23
C ASP A 552 6.79 10.31 18.61
N ASP A 553 6.37 9.41 17.72
CA ASP A 553 5.22 8.54 17.93
C ASP A 553 5.50 7.19 18.62
N GLY A 554 6.78 6.83 18.72
CA GLY A 554 7.28 5.62 19.35
C GLY A 554 7.65 4.49 18.38
N LEU A 555 7.60 4.70 17.07
CA LEU A 555 8.29 3.89 16.06
C LEU A 555 9.49 4.66 15.52
N THR A 556 10.57 3.96 15.18
CA THR A 556 11.69 4.61 14.49
C THR A 556 11.40 4.80 13.01
N ASP A 557 11.95 5.85 12.39
CA ASP A 557 11.69 6.16 10.99
C ASP A 557 12.06 4.97 10.08
N GLY A 558 13.14 4.25 10.40
CA GLY A 558 13.54 3.01 9.74
C GLY A 558 12.58 1.84 9.93
N GLU A 559 11.97 1.66 11.10
CA GLU A 559 10.97 0.62 11.35
C GLU A 559 9.72 0.81 10.49
N GLU A 560 9.32 2.06 10.30
CA GLU A 560 8.13 2.43 9.53
C GLU A 560 8.31 2.24 8.03
N VAL A 561 9.53 2.49 7.52
CA VAL A 561 9.79 2.56 6.08
C VAL A 561 10.37 1.27 5.51
N LEU A 562 11.18 0.53 6.27
CA LEU A 562 11.92 -0.65 5.77
C LEU A 562 11.06 -1.93 5.69
N GLY A 563 9.79 -1.87 6.12
CA GLY A 563 8.86 -3.01 6.12
C GLY A 563 9.36 -4.17 6.98
N THR A 564 10.08 -3.85 8.06
CA THR A 564 10.62 -4.78 9.05
C THR A 564 9.55 -5.23 10.04
N LEU A 565 8.58 -4.35 10.32
CA LEU A 565 7.48 -4.61 11.22
C LEU A 565 6.38 -5.47 10.56
N SER A 566 5.79 -6.35 11.36
CA SER A 566 4.61 -7.10 10.97
C SER A 566 3.71 -7.32 12.17
N LEU A 567 2.42 -7.10 11.97
CA LEU A 567 1.39 -7.37 12.96
C LEU A 567 0.45 -8.44 12.39
N TYR A 568 0.11 -9.45 13.19
CA TYR A 568 -0.65 -10.64 12.75
C TYR A 568 -0.04 -11.38 11.53
N GLY A 569 1.27 -11.22 11.29
CA GLY A 569 1.96 -11.77 10.13
C GLY A 569 1.74 -11.00 8.83
N ILE A 570 1.12 -9.82 8.91
CA ILE A 570 0.94 -8.86 7.83
C ILE A 570 2.02 -7.80 7.97
N PRO A 571 2.95 -7.67 7.02
CA PRO A 571 3.90 -6.56 7.03
C PRO A 571 3.16 -5.26 6.72
N PHE A 572 3.47 -4.21 7.46
CA PHE A 572 2.94 -2.87 7.24
C PHE A 572 4.09 -1.87 7.10
N SER A 573 3.74 -0.66 6.71
CA SER A 573 4.61 0.51 6.66
C SER A 573 3.76 1.73 6.97
N SER A 574 4.21 2.59 7.87
CA SER A 574 3.62 3.87 8.23
C SER A 574 4.45 5.03 7.66
N ASN A 575 4.00 6.26 7.88
CA ASN A 575 4.59 7.48 7.36
C ASN A 575 5.44 8.14 8.46
N PRO A 576 6.78 8.15 8.33
CA PRO A 576 7.71 8.53 9.41
C PRO A 576 7.79 10.04 9.70
N VAL A 577 6.85 10.82 9.19
CA VAL A 577 6.75 12.26 9.48
C VAL A 577 5.32 12.65 9.86
N ASP A 578 4.50 11.67 10.19
CA ASP A 578 3.07 11.76 10.43
C ASP A 578 2.61 10.71 11.44
N ARG A 579 2.63 11.09 12.73
CA ARG A 579 2.34 10.27 13.92
C ARG A 579 1.05 9.42 13.90
N ASP A 580 0.15 9.66 12.97
CA ASP A 580 -1.19 9.06 12.86
C ASP A 580 -1.44 8.84 11.37
N SER A 581 -0.76 7.85 10.80
CA SER A 581 -0.60 7.65 9.36
C SER A 581 -1.91 7.43 8.60
N ASP A 582 -2.93 6.93 9.28
CA ASP A 582 -4.22 6.59 8.70
C ASP A 582 -5.39 7.46 9.21
N ASP A 583 -5.10 8.50 9.99
CA ASP A 583 -6.02 9.51 10.51
C ASP A 583 -7.15 8.97 11.43
N ASP A 584 -6.92 7.86 12.14
CA ASP A 584 -7.92 7.22 13.00
C ASP A 584 -7.93 7.76 14.45
N GLY A 585 -6.91 8.56 14.81
CA GLY A 585 -6.74 9.24 16.09
C GLY A 585 -5.99 8.44 17.15
N LEU A 586 -5.45 7.28 16.81
CA LEU A 586 -4.35 6.63 17.50
C LEU A 586 -3.03 7.15 16.91
N VAL A 587 -1.92 6.72 17.49
CA VAL A 587 -0.60 7.04 16.93
C VAL A 587 0.08 5.72 16.60
N ASP A 588 0.86 5.67 15.53
CA ASP A 588 1.30 4.42 14.90
C ASP A 588 2.07 3.54 15.90
N GLY A 589 2.93 4.15 16.71
CA GLY A 589 3.61 3.47 17.82
C GLY A 589 2.68 2.89 18.90
N SER A 590 1.55 3.52 19.21
CA SER A 590 0.56 2.99 20.17
C SER A 590 -0.29 1.85 19.59
N GLU A 591 -0.41 1.79 18.29
CA GLU A 591 -1.11 0.74 17.56
C GLU A 591 -0.24 -0.51 17.46
N TYR A 592 1.03 -0.34 17.10
CA TYR A 592 2.01 -1.42 17.02
C TYR A 592 2.41 -1.98 18.39
N ASN A 593 2.67 -1.12 19.39
CA ASN A 593 3.02 -1.55 20.76
C ASN A 593 1.78 -1.94 21.59
N GLY A 594 0.59 -1.62 21.07
CA GLY A 594 -0.69 -2.03 21.60
C GLY A 594 -1.29 -1.06 22.60
N THR A 595 -2.59 -0.86 22.47
CA THR A 595 -3.39 -0.01 23.34
C THR A 595 -4.24 -0.83 24.33
N LEU A 596 -4.40 -0.33 25.55
CA LEU A 596 -5.14 -1.01 26.61
C LEU A 596 -6.67 -1.03 26.36
N TYR A 597 -7.20 -2.17 25.95
CA TYR A 597 -8.63 -2.47 25.89
C TYR A 597 -9.02 -3.55 26.92
N GLY A 598 -9.99 -3.28 27.78
CA GLY A 598 -10.47 -4.25 28.78
C GLY A 598 -9.41 -4.72 29.83
N GLY A 599 -8.23 -4.10 29.87
CA GLY A 599 -7.09 -4.52 30.69
C GLY A 599 -6.16 -5.52 30.01
N LYS A 600 -6.25 -5.69 28.70
CA LYS A 600 -5.32 -6.39 27.81
C LYS A 600 -4.79 -5.39 26.77
N LEU A 601 -3.62 -5.66 26.20
CA LEU A 601 -3.16 -4.96 25.01
C LEU A 601 -3.94 -5.47 23.81
N VAL A 602 -4.35 -4.56 22.94
CA VAL A 602 -4.94 -4.80 21.62
C VAL A 602 -4.10 -4.01 20.63
N PHE A 603 -3.80 -4.63 19.51
CA PHE A 603 -2.90 -4.10 18.49
C PHE A 603 -3.72 -3.84 17.23
N THR A 604 -3.46 -2.72 16.59
CA THR A 604 -4.13 -2.26 15.37
C THR A 604 -3.07 -1.97 14.32
N LEU A 605 -3.44 -1.97 13.05
CA LEU A 605 -2.52 -1.83 11.93
C LEU A 605 -2.29 -0.35 11.64
N PRO A 606 -1.07 0.19 11.86
CA PRO A 606 -0.84 1.64 11.81
C PRO A 606 -1.05 2.35 10.46
N ASN A 607 -1.38 1.62 9.41
CA ASN A 607 -1.63 2.18 8.08
C ASN A 607 -3.01 1.82 7.55
N GLN A 608 -3.89 1.35 8.44
CA GLN A 608 -5.24 0.93 8.18
C GLN A 608 -6.14 1.44 9.28
N ASN A 609 -6.86 2.50 8.94
CA ASN A 609 -7.72 3.21 9.86
C ASN A 609 -8.84 2.37 10.50
N ASP A 610 -9.03 1.12 10.06
CA ASP A 610 -10.08 0.16 10.41
C ASP A 610 -9.46 -1.24 10.21
N THR A 611 -8.90 -1.78 11.29
CA THR A 611 -8.07 -2.99 11.27
C THR A 611 -8.87 -4.25 10.95
N ASP A 612 -10.14 -4.30 11.36
CA ASP A 612 -11.01 -5.45 11.14
C ASP A 612 -12.04 -5.26 10.01
N GLN A 613 -12.04 -4.09 9.37
CA GLN A 613 -12.79 -3.78 8.15
C GLN A 613 -14.31 -3.81 8.33
N ASP A 614 -14.77 -3.50 9.52
CA ASP A 614 -16.19 -3.50 9.89
C ASP A 614 -16.88 -2.14 9.60
N GLY A 615 -16.09 -1.11 9.32
CA GLY A 615 -16.50 0.25 9.00
C GLY A 615 -16.24 1.29 10.10
N LEU A 616 -15.86 0.90 11.31
CA LEU A 616 -15.49 1.80 12.40
C LEU A 616 -13.98 2.03 12.46
N PRO A 617 -13.51 3.27 12.66
CA PRO A 617 -12.09 3.48 12.84
C PRO A 617 -11.57 2.98 14.19
N ASP A 618 -10.36 2.42 14.27
CA ASP A 618 -9.87 1.75 15.48
C ASP A 618 -9.84 2.71 16.70
N GLY A 619 -9.47 3.97 16.49
CA GLY A 619 -9.53 5.03 17.50
C GLY A 619 -10.95 5.33 18.00
N LEU A 620 -11.97 5.21 17.15
CA LEU A 620 -13.38 5.34 17.56
C LEU A 620 -13.75 4.19 18.51
N GLU A 621 -13.36 2.97 18.15
CA GLU A 621 -13.66 1.75 18.90
C GLU A 621 -12.98 1.71 20.27
N LEU A 622 -11.72 2.15 20.35
CA LEU A 622 -10.99 2.32 21.61
C LEU A 622 -11.47 3.53 22.43
N GLY A 623 -12.39 4.31 21.87
CA GLY A 623 -13.09 5.41 22.51
C GLY A 623 -12.24 6.66 22.70
N VAL A 624 -11.50 7.02 21.65
CA VAL A 624 -10.71 8.24 21.54
C VAL A 624 -11.66 9.44 21.35
N THR A 625 -11.51 10.43 22.24
CA THR A 625 -12.43 11.60 22.29
C THR A 625 -11.79 12.91 21.87
N LEU A 626 -10.47 12.90 21.65
CA LEU A 626 -9.67 14.03 21.22
C LEU A 626 -8.66 13.51 20.20
N PRO A 627 -8.51 14.18 19.05
CA PRO A 627 -7.50 13.79 18.07
C PRO A 627 -6.11 14.19 18.58
N ASP A 628 -5.09 13.58 18.01
CA ASP A 628 -3.70 14.01 18.20
C ASP A 628 -3.38 15.27 17.36
N SER A 629 -2.13 15.73 17.33
CA SER A 629 -1.72 16.93 16.59
C SER A 629 -1.78 16.76 15.08
N ASP A 630 -1.54 15.54 14.59
CA ASP A 630 -1.34 15.26 13.18
C ASP A 630 -2.51 14.48 12.54
N THR A 631 -3.40 13.93 13.36
CA THR A 631 -4.71 13.40 12.95
C THR A 631 -5.46 14.30 11.96
N GLY A 632 -5.77 13.75 10.80
CA GLY A 632 -6.38 14.44 9.68
C GLY A 632 -7.85 14.83 9.84
N PRO A 633 -8.40 15.50 8.82
CA PRO A 633 -9.75 16.08 8.88
C PRO A 633 -10.89 15.06 8.76
N SER A 634 -10.57 13.79 8.45
CA SER A 634 -11.48 12.65 8.32
C SER A 634 -12.01 12.18 9.68
N TRP A 635 -11.19 12.37 10.72
CA TRP A 635 -11.39 11.84 12.06
C TRP A 635 -12.67 12.32 12.73
N THR A 636 -13.34 11.38 13.43
CA THR A 636 -14.58 11.64 14.15
C THR A 636 -14.43 11.26 15.63
N PRO A 637 -14.72 12.18 16.58
CA PRO A 637 -14.61 11.90 18.01
C PRO A 637 -15.69 10.96 18.50
N ASP A 638 -15.31 10.01 19.36
CA ASP A 638 -16.25 9.19 20.11
C ASP A 638 -17.13 10.06 21.06
N LEU A 639 -18.45 9.94 20.92
CA LEU A 639 -19.43 10.63 21.75
C LEU A 639 -19.86 9.85 23.00
N ASP A 640 -19.54 8.56 23.13
CA ASP A 640 -19.73 7.72 24.32
C ASP A 640 -18.60 6.69 24.56
N PRO A 641 -17.45 7.13 25.12
CA PRO A 641 -16.27 6.28 25.41
C PRO A 641 -16.44 5.21 26.47
N ALA A 642 -17.67 4.94 26.90
CA ALA A 642 -18.01 3.77 27.68
C ALA A 642 -18.52 2.60 26.81
N ASN A 643 -18.89 2.85 25.56
CA ASN A 643 -19.34 1.88 24.57
C ASN A 643 -18.20 1.68 23.56
N ARG A 644 -17.35 0.69 23.82
CA ARG A 644 -16.09 0.48 23.07
C ARG A 644 -16.09 -0.92 22.48
N THR A 645 -16.00 -1.01 21.17
CA THR A 645 -15.87 -2.24 20.40
C THR A 645 -14.40 -2.66 20.31
N HIS A 646 -14.13 -3.85 19.81
CA HIS A 646 -12.81 -4.43 19.77
C HIS A 646 -12.24 -4.30 18.35
N PRO A 647 -11.19 -3.48 18.14
CA PRO A 647 -10.68 -3.11 16.80
C PRO A 647 -9.87 -4.18 16.08
N ALA A 648 -10.18 -5.45 16.32
CA ALA A 648 -9.56 -6.58 15.63
C ALA A 648 -10.56 -7.74 15.52
N SER A 649 -11.85 -7.42 15.66
CA SER A 649 -12.97 -8.33 15.75
C SER A 649 -14.20 -7.62 15.17
N GLU A 650 -14.45 -7.84 13.87
CA GLU A 650 -15.53 -7.21 13.08
C GLU A 650 -16.95 -7.29 13.72
N ASP A 651 -17.13 -8.19 14.69
CA ASP A 651 -18.35 -8.39 15.48
C ASP A 651 -17.94 -8.64 16.95
N THR A 652 -17.96 -7.59 17.77
CA THR A 652 -17.44 -7.61 19.15
C THR A 652 -18.23 -8.56 20.04
N ASP A 653 -19.56 -8.55 19.91
CA ASP A 653 -20.42 -9.32 20.79
C ASP A 653 -20.74 -10.73 20.26
N LYS A 654 -20.50 -10.98 18.97
CA LYS A 654 -20.64 -12.24 18.23
C LYS A 654 -22.08 -12.64 17.93
N ASP A 655 -22.92 -11.69 17.55
CA ASP A 655 -24.32 -11.92 17.22
C ASP A 655 -24.59 -12.05 15.71
N GLY A 656 -23.65 -11.64 14.87
CA GLY A 656 -23.70 -11.69 13.40
C GLY A 656 -23.85 -10.33 12.72
N LEU A 657 -24.10 -9.24 13.45
CA LEU A 657 -23.98 -7.87 12.95
C LEU A 657 -22.55 -7.37 13.12
N LEU A 658 -22.07 -6.59 12.16
CA LEU A 658 -20.77 -5.93 12.30
C LEU A 658 -20.90 -4.69 13.18
N ASP A 659 -19.91 -4.36 14.00
CA ASP A 659 -20.04 -3.24 14.94
C ASP A 659 -20.29 -1.90 14.18
N GLY A 660 -19.69 -1.74 13.00
CA GLY A 660 -19.96 -0.62 12.08
C GLY A 660 -21.35 -0.61 11.43
N GLU A 661 -22.01 -1.76 11.27
CA GLU A 661 -23.42 -1.80 10.88
C GLU A 661 -24.34 -1.33 12.02
N GLU A 662 -23.94 -1.63 13.25
CA GLU A 662 -24.66 -1.27 14.47
C GLU A 662 -24.48 0.21 14.84
N ASP A 663 -23.30 0.79 14.59
CA ASP A 663 -23.01 2.23 14.68
C ASP A 663 -22.86 2.89 13.30
N ALA A 664 -23.90 2.77 12.47
CA ALA A 664 -23.92 3.29 11.09
C ALA A 664 -23.68 4.81 10.93
N ASN A 665 -23.59 5.58 12.02
CA ASN A 665 -23.26 7.01 11.99
C ASN A 665 -21.82 7.32 12.45
N HIS A 666 -21.10 6.31 12.95
CA HIS A 666 -19.70 6.30 13.34
C HIS A 666 -19.41 7.38 14.40
N ASP A 667 -20.25 7.46 15.43
CA ASP A 667 -20.11 8.41 16.55
C ASP A 667 -19.92 7.76 17.93
N GLY A 668 -19.80 6.42 17.97
CA GLY A 668 -19.54 5.60 19.15
C GLY A 668 -20.73 5.52 20.09
N LYS A 669 -21.87 6.15 19.76
CA LYS A 669 -22.99 6.30 20.66
C LYS A 669 -24.31 5.89 20.02
N VAL A 670 -24.75 4.69 20.39
CA VAL A 670 -26.07 4.10 20.17
C VAL A 670 -27.21 5.14 20.15
N ASP A 671 -27.65 5.52 18.95
CA ASP A 671 -28.65 6.56 18.74
C ASP A 671 -30.07 6.03 18.45
N PRO A 672 -31.09 6.46 19.24
CA PRO A 672 -32.47 6.12 18.96
C PRO A 672 -33.06 6.99 17.84
N GLY A 673 -33.38 6.44 16.66
CA GLY A 673 -33.84 7.25 15.51
C GLY A 673 -34.15 6.50 14.20
N PRO A 674 -34.64 7.18 13.13
CA PRO A 674 -34.83 6.54 11.84
C PRO A 674 -33.46 6.29 11.18
N TRP A 675 -33.16 5.00 11.06
CA TRP A 675 -31.91 4.38 10.64
C TRP A 675 -31.35 4.80 9.26
N LEU A 676 -30.03 4.61 9.07
CA LEU A 676 -29.25 4.95 7.88
C LEU A 676 -28.55 3.76 7.18
N GLY A 677 -28.64 2.52 7.68
CA GLY A 677 -28.06 1.27 7.11
C GLY A 677 -28.99 0.41 6.21
N LEU A 678 -28.67 -0.89 6.01
CA LEU A 678 -29.25 -1.87 5.04
C LEU A 678 -30.49 -2.70 5.49
N GLY A 679 -31.75 -2.32 5.15
CA GLY A 679 -32.96 -3.16 5.37
C GLY A 679 -34.01 -2.74 6.44
N ASN A 680 -35.24 -2.46 5.98
CA ASN A 680 -36.52 -2.20 6.71
C ASN A 680 -36.60 -1.05 7.77
N SER A 681 -37.80 -0.83 8.33
CA SER A 681 -38.40 0.48 8.68
C SER A 681 -38.50 0.77 10.20
N SER A 682 -37.52 0.35 10.99
CA SER A 682 -37.52 0.29 12.47
C SER A 682 -36.05 0.25 12.92
N GLY A 683 -35.49 0.95 13.90
CA GLY A 683 -35.96 1.89 14.91
C GLY A 683 -34.80 2.71 15.56
N GLY A 684 -33.55 2.55 15.11
CA GLY A 684 -32.33 3.19 15.65
C GLY A 684 -31.10 2.34 15.37
N GLU A 685 -29.97 2.71 15.96
CA GLU A 685 -28.75 1.87 16.11
C GLU A 685 -28.92 0.86 17.24
N THR A 686 -28.27 -0.30 17.11
CA THR A 686 -28.16 -1.37 18.12
C THR A 686 -26.88 -1.18 18.95
N ASP A 687 -26.72 -1.93 20.05
CA ASP A 687 -25.61 -1.80 21.01
C ASP A 687 -24.59 -2.91 20.76
N PRO A 688 -23.43 -2.62 20.12
CA PRO A 688 -22.48 -3.63 19.64
C PRO A 688 -21.72 -4.38 20.75
N LEU A 689 -22.08 -4.14 22.02
CA LEU A 689 -21.57 -4.89 23.16
C LEU A 689 -22.58 -5.90 23.72
N LEU A 690 -23.76 -5.96 23.11
CA LEU A 690 -24.89 -6.73 23.57
C LEU A 690 -25.53 -7.42 22.37
N LYS A 691 -25.33 -8.74 22.28
CA LYS A 691 -26.01 -9.59 21.30
C LYS A 691 -27.53 -9.39 21.16
N ASP A 692 -28.15 -8.72 22.11
CA ASP A 692 -29.58 -8.50 22.23
C ASP A 692 -29.75 -7.13 22.92
N THR A 693 -29.88 -6.08 22.11
CA THR A 693 -29.89 -4.69 22.56
C THR A 693 -31.07 -4.39 23.48
N ASP A 694 -32.23 -4.99 23.24
CA ASP A 694 -33.44 -4.73 24.03
C ASP A 694 -33.64 -5.68 25.23
N GLY A 695 -32.85 -6.74 25.29
CA GLY A 695 -32.84 -7.74 26.36
C GLY A 695 -33.94 -8.80 26.23
N GLY A 696 -34.36 -9.06 24.99
CA GLY A 696 -35.22 -10.13 24.51
C GLY A 696 -34.65 -11.55 24.60
N SER A 697 -35.02 -12.38 23.64
CA SER A 697 -34.62 -13.79 23.55
C SER A 697 -33.88 -14.15 22.26
N ARG A 698 -33.87 -13.23 21.29
CA ARG A 698 -33.23 -13.34 19.97
C ARG A 698 -32.13 -12.29 19.87
N THR A 699 -31.17 -12.52 18.98
CA THR A 699 -30.12 -11.53 18.73
C THR A 699 -30.55 -10.43 17.78
N ASP A 700 -29.84 -9.30 17.77
CA ASP A 700 -30.17 -8.18 16.89
C ASP A 700 -30.04 -8.58 15.41
N TYR A 701 -29.01 -9.38 15.06
CA TYR A 701 -28.88 -10.03 13.75
C TYR A 701 -30.10 -10.90 13.39
N GLU A 702 -30.54 -11.76 14.32
CA GLU A 702 -31.69 -12.63 14.13
C GLU A 702 -32.97 -11.81 13.91
N GLU A 703 -33.15 -10.72 14.65
CA GLU A 703 -34.31 -9.85 14.46
C GLU A 703 -34.33 -9.14 13.11
N ILE A 704 -33.18 -8.64 12.64
CA ILE A 704 -33.08 -7.90 11.37
C ILE A 704 -33.17 -8.83 10.15
N PHE A 705 -32.35 -9.88 10.11
CA PHE A 705 -32.13 -10.68 8.90
C PHE A 705 -32.91 -11.99 8.88
N VAL A 706 -33.23 -12.53 10.04
CA VAL A 706 -33.96 -13.80 10.17
C VAL A 706 -35.45 -13.50 10.32
N ASP A 707 -35.85 -12.64 11.26
CA ASP A 707 -37.25 -12.49 11.68
C ASP A 707 -37.97 -11.26 11.06
N ASP A 708 -37.26 -10.29 10.48
CA ASP A 708 -37.76 -8.98 9.98
C ASP A 708 -38.51 -8.18 11.07
N THR A 709 -38.04 -8.27 12.32
CA THR A 709 -38.54 -7.57 13.51
C THR A 709 -37.66 -6.35 13.87
N ASP A 710 -38.09 -5.53 14.84
CA ASP A 710 -37.38 -4.30 15.27
C ASP A 710 -36.52 -4.64 16.50
N PRO A 711 -35.18 -4.69 16.39
CA PRO A 711 -34.25 -5.13 17.45
C PRO A 711 -34.23 -4.20 18.69
N LEU A 712 -34.97 -3.10 18.66
CA LEU A 712 -35.09 -2.15 19.77
C LEU A 712 -36.45 -2.23 20.49
N ASP A 713 -37.32 -3.21 20.14
CA ASP A 713 -38.67 -3.37 20.68
C ASP A 713 -39.02 -4.79 21.12
N TYR A 714 -38.59 -5.14 22.33
CA TYR A 714 -38.86 -6.36 23.12
C TYR A 714 -40.25 -7.01 22.97
N ASP A 715 -41.27 -6.25 22.56
CA ASP A 715 -42.63 -6.77 22.35
C ASP A 715 -42.84 -7.44 20.95
N ASN A 716 -41.84 -7.57 20.06
CA ASN A 716 -41.99 -8.02 18.66
C ASN A 716 -41.18 -9.27 18.18
N GLU A 717 -40.36 -9.88 19.03
CA GLU A 717 -39.34 -10.95 18.79
C GLU A 717 -39.80 -12.26 18.08
N ILE A 718 -40.73 -12.24 17.12
CA ILE A 718 -41.37 -13.48 16.65
C ILE A 718 -41.68 -13.51 15.15
N ARG A 719 -40.91 -14.35 14.42
CA ARG A 719 -41.09 -14.73 13.01
C ARG A 719 -42.32 -15.60 12.75
N ASP A 720 -43.04 -15.31 11.67
CA ASP A 720 -44.19 -16.04 11.07
C ASP A 720 -44.05 -15.91 9.54
N SER A 721 -43.12 -16.69 8.97
CA SER A 721 -42.63 -16.56 7.58
C SER A 721 -43.70 -16.85 6.54
N ASP A 722 -44.56 -17.83 6.77
CA ASP A 722 -45.63 -18.23 5.85
C ASP A 722 -46.98 -17.52 6.11
N HIS A 723 -47.05 -16.74 7.18
CA HIS A 723 -48.16 -15.89 7.59
C HIS A 723 -49.43 -16.66 7.96
N ASP A 724 -49.29 -17.84 8.56
CA ASP A 724 -50.40 -18.70 8.95
C ASP A 724 -50.90 -18.45 10.39
N ASP A 725 -50.27 -17.54 11.15
CA ASP A 725 -50.48 -17.24 12.58
C ASP A 725 -49.83 -18.27 13.56
N LEU A 726 -48.99 -19.18 13.08
CA LEU A 726 -47.98 -19.95 13.83
C LEU A 726 -46.62 -19.25 13.74
N LEU A 727 -45.62 -19.67 14.51
CA LEU A 727 -44.34 -18.97 14.61
C LEU A 727 -43.24 -19.92 14.15
N ASP A 728 -42.27 -19.47 13.34
CA ASP A 728 -41.25 -20.35 12.76
C ASP A 728 -40.50 -21.19 13.80
N GLU A 729 -40.21 -20.61 14.97
CA GLU A 729 -39.55 -21.34 16.05
C GLU A 729 -40.47 -22.40 16.68
N VAL A 730 -41.77 -22.12 16.74
CA VAL A 730 -42.78 -23.10 17.18
C VAL A 730 -42.94 -24.18 16.11
N GLU A 731 -42.83 -23.83 14.83
CA GLU A 731 -42.88 -24.75 13.71
C GLU A 731 -41.67 -25.69 13.73
N ILE A 732 -40.44 -25.18 13.72
CA ILE A 732 -39.21 -25.97 13.72
C ILE A 732 -39.02 -26.74 15.04
N ASN A 733 -39.08 -26.05 16.18
CA ASN A 733 -38.61 -26.62 17.45
C ASN A 733 -39.68 -27.38 18.23
N VAL A 734 -40.96 -27.14 17.95
CA VAL A 734 -42.06 -27.76 18.70
C VAL A 734 -42.87 -28.72 17.84
N HIS A 735 -43.09 -28.39 16.56
CA HIS A 735 -44.00 -29.15 15.69
C HIS A 735 -43.32 -29.85 14.51
N GLY A 736 -42.05 -29.52 14.20
CA GLY A 736 -41.30 -30.07 13.08
C GLY A 736 -41.80 -29.65 11.69
N THR A 737 -42.66 -28.63 11.60
CA THR A 737 -43.29 -28.18 10.36
C THR A 737 -42.42 -27.23 9.54
N ASP A 738 -42.70 -27.09 8.24
CA ASP A 738 -41.93 -26.24 7.32
C ASP A 738 -42.34 -24.77 7.49
N PRO A 739 -41.48 -23.90 8.07
CA PRO A 739 -41.83 -22.52 8.39
C PRO A 739 -42.11 -21.63 7.15
N PHE A 740 -41.84 -22.13 5.94
CA PHE A 740 -42.12 -21.41 4.70
C PHE A 740 -43.37 -21.91 3.97
N ASN A 741 -44.04 -22.93 4.50
CA ASN A 741 -45.19 -23.55 3.89
C ASN A 741 -46.35 -23.64 4.90
N PRO A 742 -47.43 -22.87 4.70
CA PRO A 742 -48.51 -22.74 5.69
C PRO A 742 -49.43 -23.97 5.78
N ASP A 743 -49.06 -25.11 5.18
CA ASP A 743 -49.82 -26.35 5.03
C ASP A 743 -48.81 -27.46 4.74
N SER A 744 -48.11 -27.91 5.80
CA SER A 744 -46.90 -28.74 5.72
C SER A 744 -47.13 -30.11 5.08
N ASP A 745 -48.29 -30.73 5.31
CA ASP A 745 -48.66 -32.03 4.76
C ASP A 745 -49.54 -31.96 3.49
N TYR A 746 -49.95 -30.74 3.10
CA TYR A 746 -50.75 -30.40 1.92
C TYR A 746 -52.18 -30.95 1.91
N ASP A 747 -52.76 -31.20 3.09
CA ASP A 747 -54.11 -31.75 3.24
C ASP A 747 -55.21 -30.67 3.09
N GLY A 748 -54.82 -29.39 3.12
CA GLY A 748 -55.67 -28.22 2.96
C GLY A 748 -56.19 -27.58 4.25
N LEU A 749 -55.68 -27.99 5.42
CA LEU A 749 -55.62 -27.21 6.64
C LEU A 749 -54.33 -26.38 6.65
N THR A 750 -54.11 -25.60 7.71
CA THR A 750 -52.84 -24.90 7.89
C THR A 750 -52.28 -25.36 9.22
N ASP A 751 -50.98 -25.34 9.40
CA ASP A 751 -50.31 -25.89 10.58
C ASP A 751 -50.88 -25.25 11.87
N SER A 752 -51.08 -23.93 11.86
CA SER A 752 -51.81 -23.18 12.88
C SER A 752 -53.24 -23.66 13.12
N GLN A 753 -53.99 -24.03 12.09
CA GLN A 753 -55.37 -24.50 12.19
C GLN A 753 -55.44 -25.88 12.84
N GLU A 754 -54.52 -26.74 12.47
CA GLU A 754 -54.36 -28.07 13.01
C GLU A 754 -54.00 -28.00 14.49
N ILE A 755 -52.95 -27.27 14.85
CA ILE A 755 -52.51 -27.15 16.24
C ILE A 755 -53.55 -26.44 17.12
N LEU A 756 -54.19 -25.38 16.63
CA LEU A 756 -54.99 -24.50 17.48
C LEU A 756 -56.48 -24.87 17.52
N PHE A 757 -57.03 -25.42 16.44
CA PHE A 757 -58.47 -25.67 16.29
C PHE A 757 -58.84 -27.14 16.17
N HIS A 758 -58.11 -27.92 15.39
CA HIS A 758 -58.45 -29.30 15.07
C HIS A 758 -57.75 -30.32 15.98
N LEU A 759 -56.60 -29.93 16.54
CA LEU A 759 -55.70 -30.72 17.38
C LEU A 759 -55.13 -31.96 16.67
N THR A 760 -55.00 -31.87 15.34
CA THR A 760 -54.35 -32.83 14.43
C THR A 760 -52.84 -32.55 14.36
N ASP A 761 -52.07 -33.50 13.83
CA ASP A 761 -50.62 -33.38 13.66
C ASP A 761 -50.30 -32.79 12.29
N PRO A 762 -49.74 -31.57 12.20
CA PRO A 762 -49.56 -30.86 10.93
C PRO A 762 -48.53 -31.45 9.95
N LEU A 763 -47.88 -32.55 10.33
CA LEU A 763 -47.00 -33.33 9.47
C LEU A 763 -47.67 -34.60 8.94
N ASP A 764 -48.88 -34.91 9.41
CA ASP A 764 -49.60 -36.13 9.12
C ASP A 764 -50.97 -35.81 8.54
N HIS A 765 -51.10 -36.02 7.22
CA HIS A 765 -52.31 -35.66 6.50
C HIS A 765 -53.56 -36.45 6.91
N ASP A 766 -53.47 -37.51 7.71
CA ASP A 766 -54.57 -38.39 8.15
C ASP A 766 -54.35 -38.80 9.62
N SER A 767 -54.59 -37.87 10.55
CA SER A 767 -54.23 -37.99 11.98
C SER A 767 -54.88 -39.16 12.74
N ASP A 768 -55.96 -39.74 12.24
CA ASP A 768 -56.59 -40.94 12.82
C ASP A 768 -56.47 -42.19 11.95
N ASP A 769 -55.64 -42.12 10.90
CA ASP A 769 -55.29 -43.18 9.97
C ASP A 769 -56.51 -43.88 9.38
N ASP A 770 -57.62 -43.18 9.20
CA ASP A 770 -58.87 -43.83 8.80
C ASP A 770 -59.03 -43.95 7.27
N GLY A 771 -58.07 -43.35 6.55
CA GLY A 771 -57.97 -43.27 5.10
C GLY A 771 -58.59 -42.00 4.49
N LEU A 772 -58.94 -41.00 5.29
CA LEU A 772 -59.40 -39.69 4.86
C LEU A 772 -58.46 -38.60 5.36
N GLU A 773 -58.02 -37.74 4.45
CA GLU A 773 -57.17 -36.61 4.83
C GLU A 773 -57.92 -35.65 5.79
N ASP A 774 -57.26 -35.11 6.82
CA ASP A 774 -57.87 -34.31 7.89
C ASP A 774 -58.61 -33.07 7.31
N GLY A 775 -58.04 -32.47 6.28
CA GLY A 775 -58.62 -31.40 5.52
C GLY A 775 -59.89 -31.81 4.77
N ASP A 776 -59.98 -33.02 4.23
CA ASP A 776 -61.18 -33.56 3.57
C ASP A 776 -62.26 -33.90 4.61
N GLU A 777 -61.88 -34.43 5.76
CA GLU A 777 -62.76 -34.66 6.89
C GLU A 777 -63.44 -33.37 7.36
N VAL A 778 -62.65 -32.33 7.58
CA VAL A 778 -63.13 -31.01 8.05
C VAL A 778 -63.92 -30.29 6.96
N ASN A 779 -63.41 -30.25 5.73
CA ASN A 779 -63.95 -29.38 4.68
C ASN A 779 -65.06 -30.03 3.84
N LEU A 780 -65.05 -31.36 3.68
CA LEU A 780 -65.93 -32.08 2.76
C LEU A 780 -66.94 -32.99 3.47
N PHE A 781 -66.50 -33.78 4.44
CA PHE A 781 -67.32 -34.84 5.07
C PHE A 781 -67.96 -34.41 6.41
N GLU A 782 -67.41 -33.39 7.06
CA GLU A 782 -67.81 -32.93 8.40
C GLU A 782 -67.65 -34.03 9.48
N THR A 783 -66.70 -34.95 9.28
CA THR A 783 -66.22 -35.98 10.23
C THR A 783 -65.16 -35.38 11.18
N ASN A 784 -64.65 -36.17 12.12
CA ASN A 784 -63.71 -35.70 13.14
C ASN A 784 -62.33 -36.34 12.95
N PRO A 785 -61.29 -35.56 12.59
CA PRO A 785 -59.94 -36.05 12.21
C PRO A 785 -59.09 -36.58 13.37
N LEU A 786 -59.74 -37.06 14.42
CA LEU A 786 -59.10 -37.64 15.61
C LEU A 786 -59.95 -38.81 16.16
N ASP A 787 -60.95 -39.25 15.41
CA ASP A 787 -61.91 -40.28 15.77
C ASP A 787 -62.31 -41.04 14.50
N ASP A 788 -61.52 -42.07 14.20
CA ASP A 788 -61.66 -43.04 13.11
C ASP A 788 -63.10 -43.52 12.82
N ASP A 789 -64.02 -43.46 13.79
CA ASP A 789 -65.45 -43.75 13.65
C ASP A 789 -66.31 -42.62 14.28
N THR A 790 -66.44 -41.49 13.57
CA THR A 790 -67.11 -40.26 14.05
C THR A 790 -68.51 -40.53 14.61
N ASP A 791 -69.27 -41.44 14.00
CA ASP A 791 -70.64 -41.72 14.41
C ASP A 791 -70.80 -42.90 15.39
N ASN A 792 -69.71 -43.62 15.67
CA ASN A 792 -69.61 -44.78 16.52
C ASN A 792 -70.51 -45.95 16.06
N GLY A 793 -70.62 -46.13 14.75
CA GLY A 793 -71.40 -47.15 14.04
C GLY A 793 -70.70 -48.52 14.02
N GLY A 794 -69.37 -48.50 14.08
CA GLY A 794 -68.48 -49.66 14.05
C GLY A 794 -67.88 -49.96 12.68
N VAL A 795 -67.84 -48.98 11.78
CA VAL A 795 -67.07 -48.97 10.52
C VAL A 795 -66.39 -47.60 10.48
N ILE A 796 -65.09 -47.57 10.18
CA ILE A 796 -64.34 -46.31 10.14
C ILE A 796 -64.78 -45.42 8.97
N ASP A 797 -64.67 -44.10 9.12
CA ASP A 797 -65.26 -43.11 8.21
C ASP A 797 -64.68 -43.24 6.79
N GLY A 798 -63.39 -43.47 6.63
CA GLY A 798 -62.74 -43.72 5.34
C GLY A 798 -63.22 -44.98 4.64
N VAL A 799 -63.52 -46.06 5.36
CA VAL A 799 -64.16 -47.26 4.78
C VAL A 799 -65.58 -46.92 4.30
N GLU A 800 -66.34 -46.15 5.07
CA GLU A 800 -67.70 -45.73 4.71
C GLU A 800 -67.70 -44.84 3.46
N VAL A 801 -66.73 -43.94 3.32
CA VAL A 801 -66.62 -43.01 2.19
C VAL A 801 -66.04 -43.69 0.94
N ILE A 802 -64.95 -44.43 1.08
CA ILE A 802 -64.12 -44.92 -0.04
C ILE A 802 -64.59 -46.28 -0.54
N ILE A 803 -65.00 -47.18 0.36
CA ILE A 803 -65.28 -48.59 0.04
C ILE A 803 -66.80 -48.85 -0.04
N ASP A 804 -67.53 -48.51 1.02
CA ASP A 804 -68.94 -48.89 1.20
C ASP A 804 -69.93 -47.84 0.66
N PHE A 805 -69.48 -46.60 0.48
CA PHE A 805 -70.26 -45.44 0.03
C PHE A 805 -71.51 -45.19 0.91
N THR A 806 -71.37 -45.35 2.22
CA THR A 806 -72.36 -45.03 3.26
C THR A 806 -72.13 -43.62 3.82
N ASP A 807 -72.90 -43.20 4.83
CA ASP A 807 -72.89 -41.82 5.36
C ASP A 807 -72.14 -41.85 6.71
N PRO A 808 -70.90 -41.34 6.79
CA PRO A 808 -70.02 -41.46 7.98
C PRO A 808 -70.54 -40.71 9.23
N LEU A 809 -71.67 -40.01 9.09
CA LEU A 809 -72.35 -39.31 10.20
C LEU A 809 -73.63 -40.03 10.65
N ASN A 810 -73.85 -41.27 10.22
CA ASN A 810 -75.03 -42.06 10.51
C ASN A 810 -74.77 -43.58 10.67
N GLY A 811 -74.42 -43.98 11.91
CA GLY A 811 -74.14 -45.35 12.37
C GLY A 811 -75.29 -46.37 12.33
N SER A 812 -76.19 -46.23 11.36
CA SER A 812 -77.32 -47.11 11.15
C SER A 812 -77.47 -47.59 9.70
N ASP A 813 -76.61 -47.13 8.78
CA ASP A 813 -76.53 -47.62 7.40
C ASP A 813 -75.20 -48.27 6.99
N ASP A 814 -74.23 -48.30 7.89
CA ASP A 814 -72.94 -48.98 7.86
C ASP A 814 -73.09 -50.49 7.55
N LEU A 815 -72.12 -50.98 6.79
CA LEU A 815 -72.19 -52.25 6.07
C LEU A 815 -71.25 -53.35 6.55
N LEU A 816 -70.59 -53.26 7.71
CA LEU A 816 -69.91 -54.35 8.44
C LEU A 816 -69.46 -55.57 7.59
N ASP A 817 -68.36 -55.46 6.85
CA ASP A 817 -67.50 -56.62 6.55
C ASP A 817 -66.39 -56.70 7.61
N ASP A 818 -66.81 -57.04 8.85
CA ASP A 818 -66.03 -57.02 10.10
C ASP A 818 -65.15 -58.28 10.30
N ALA A 819 -64.73 -58.93 9.21
CA ALA A 819 -63.85 -60.09 9.30
C ALA A 819 -62.39 -59.64 9.34
N ASP A 820 -61.61 -60.21 10.24
CA ASP A 820 -60.15 -60.08 10.35
C ASP A 820 -59.63 -61.53 10.14
N ASP A 821 -59.04 -61.78 8.96
CA ASP A 821 -58.79 -63.14 8.46
C ASP A 821 -57.44 -63.72 8.94
N ASP A 822 -56.45 -62.87 9.28
CA ASP A 822 -55.11 -63.22 9.76
C ASP A 822 -54.81 -62.82 11.22
N MET A 823 -55.67 -62.01 11.86
CA MET A 823 -55.66 -61.67 13.28
C MET A 823 -54.53 -60.74 13.73
N ASP A 824 -54.17 -59.77 12.90
CA ASP A 824 -53.18 -58.72 13.19
C ASP A 824 -53.77 -57.51 13.92
N GLY A 825 -55.06 -57.22 13.73
CA GLY A 825 -55.71 -56.04 14.29
C GLY A 825 -56.56 -55.28 13.28
N LEU A 826 -56.33 -55.48 11.98
CA LEU A 826 -57.04 -54.84 10.89
C LEU A 826 -58.17 -55.72 10.35
N THR A 827 -59.26 -55.12 9.92
CA THR A 827 -60.35 -55.81 9.22
C THR A 827 -60.04 -55.98 7.74
N ASN A 828 -60.72 -56.91 7.07
CA ASN A 828 -60.64 -57.11 5.61
C ASN A 828 -60.95 -55.85 4.79
N SER A 829 -61.63 -54.87 5.39
CA SER A 829 -61.91 -53.60 4.73
C SER A 829 -60.77 -52.60 4.96
N GLU A 830 -60.21 -52.56 6.16
CA GLU A 830 -58.99 -51.81 6.52
C GLU A 830 -57.77 -52.32 5.73
N GLU A 831 -57.54 -53.63 5.64
CA GLU A 831 -56.44 -54.23 4.86
C GLU A 831 -56.53 -53.86 3.36
N ILE A 832 -57.76 -53.67 2.84
CA ILE A 832 -57.96 -53.20 1.46
C ILE A 832 -57.64 -51.70 1.32
N LEU A 833 -57.86 -50.92 2.38
CA LEU A 833 -57.63 -49.49 2.44
C LEU A 833 -56.14 -49.18 2.50
N PHE A 834 -55.40 -49.77 3.45
CA PHE A 834 -53.94 -49.60 3.62
C PHE A 834 -53.10 -50.44 2.63
N GLY A 835 -53.76 -51.25 1.81
CA GLY A 835 -53.11 -52.00 0.72
C GLY A 835 -52.36 -53.26 1.14
N THR A 836 -52.54 -53.71 2.37
CA THR A 836 -51.88 -54.88 2.98
C THR A 836 -52.51 -56.22 2.56
N ASP A 837 -51.80 -57.35 2.73
CA ASP A 837 -52.34 -58.67 2.35
C ASP A 837 -53.19 -59.23 3.49
N ARG A 838 -54.50 -59.28 3.28
CA ARG A 838 -55.50 -59.83 4.21
C ARG A 838 -55.38 -61.27 4.75
N LEU A 839 -54.27 -61.92 4.48
CA LEU A 839 -53.92 -63.26 4.92
C LEU A 839 -52.51 -63.32 5.52
N ASP A 840 -51.81 -62.19 5.58
CA ASP A 840 -50.44 -62.02 6.02
C ASP A 840 -50.38 -60.87 7.02
N PRO A 841 -50.20 -61.17 8.33
CA PRO A 841 -50.31 -60.17 9.39
C PRO A 841 -49.09 -59.24 9.53
N ASP A 842 -48.19 -59.22 8.55
CA ASP A 842 -46.87 -58.53 8.52
C ASP A 842 -46.44 -58.54 7.05
N THR A 843 -46.81 -57.49 6.33
CA THR A 843 -46.83 -57.42 4.86
C THR A 843 -45.43 -57.21 4.28
N ASP A 844 -44.53 -56.54 5.00
CA ASP A 844 -43.17 -56.23 4.56
C ASP A 844 -42.05 -57.04 5.25
N ASP A 845 -42.43 -57.91 6.20
CA ASP A 845 -41.55 -58.82 6.95
C ASP A 845 -40.52 -58.10 7.87
N ASP A 846 -40.81 -56.89 8.36
CA ASP A 846 -39.90 -56.07 9.18
C ASP A 846 -39.88 -56.48 10.68
N GLY A 847 -40.95 -57.15 11.13
CA GLY A 847 -41.12 -57.68 12.47
C GLY A 847 -42.19 -57.00 13.33
N LEU A 848 -42.78 -55.91 12.87
CA LEU A 848 -44.05 -55.38 13.31
C LEU A 848 -45.19 -56.07 12.53
N THR A 849 -46.43 -55.93 13.01
CA THR A 849 -47.60 -56.43 12.26
C THR A 849 -48.27 -55.25 11.63
N ASP A 850 -48.93 -55.40 10.47
CA ASP A 850 -49.60 -54.28 9.79
C ASP A 850 -50.51 -53.49 10.74
N GLY A 851 -51.23 -54.20 11.63
CA GLY A 851 -52.04 -53.58 12.68
C GLY A 851 -51.25 -52.89 13.81
N ASP A 852 -50.05 -53.33 14.17
CA ASP A 852 -49.18 -52.66 15.15
C ASP A 852 -48.51 -51.42 14.53
N GLU A 853 -48.16 -51.46 13.25
CA GLU A 853 -47.57 -50.33 12.53
C GLU A 853 -48.57 -49.16 12.46
N ILE A 854 -49.79 -49.42 11.97
CA ILE A 854 -50.84 -48.40 11.93
C ILE A 854 -51.29 -47.98 13.34
N ASN A 855 -51.67 -48.93 14.22
CA ASN A 855 -52.35 -48.54 15.47
C ASN A 855 -51.42 -48.13 16.63
N LEU A 856 -50.10 -48.31 16.52
CA LEU A 856 -49.18 -48.10 17.64
C LEU A 856 -47.92 -47.30 17.30
N TYR A 857 -47.38 -47.42 16.09
CA TYR A 857 -46.11 -46.79 15.73
C TYR A 857 -46.22 -45.78 14.58
N SER A 858 -47.37 -45.70 13.92
CA SER A 858 -47.65 -44.84 12.76
C SER A 858 -46.59 -44.99 11.65
N THR A 859 -46.09 -46.21 11.46
CA THR A 859 -45.12 -46.55 10.41
C THR A 859 -45.81 -47.17 9.20
N ASN A 860 -45.15 -47.24 8.05
CA ASN A 860 -45.77 -47.72 6.82
C ASN A 860 -45.72 -49.27 6.73
N PRO A 861 -46.84 -49.99 6.80
CA PRO A 861 -46.87 -51.47 6.81
C PRO A 861 -46.46 -52.15 5.51
N ASN A 862 -46.00 -51.38 4.52
CA ASN A 862 -45.47 -51.88 3.26
C ASN A 862 -43.97 -51.58 3.08
N LEU A 863 -43.32 -50.90 4.03
CA LEU A 863 -41.93 -50.46 3.98
C LEU A 863 -41.22 -50.81 5.29
N ALA A 864 -40.23 -51.70 5.20
CA ALA A 864 -39.54 -52.20 6.38
C ALA A 864 -38.64 -51.18 7.11
N ASP A 865 -38.49 -49.98 6.56
CA ASP A 865 -37.62 -48.87 6.93
C ASP A 865 -38.36 -47.61 6.44
N SER A 866 -39.08 -46.96 7.36
CA SER A 866 -40.04 -45.89 7.06
C SER A 866 -39.37 -44.51 6.89
N ASP A 867 -38.26 -44.25 7.58
CA ASP A 867 -37.53 -42.97 7.55
C ASP A 867 -36.22 -42.99 6.71
N GLU A 868 -35.88 -44.15 6.14
CA GLU A 868 -34.77 -44.38 5.23
C GLU A 868 -33.36 -44.16 5.84
N ASP A 869 -33.21 -44.38 7.16
CA ASP A 869 -31.94 -44.19 7.89
C ASP A 869 -30.98 -45.40 7.85
N GLU A 870 -31.36 -46.47 7.12
CA GLU A 870 -30.72 -47.78 7.03
C GLU A 870 -30.92 -48.72 8.23
N LEU A 871 -31.64 -48.28 9.26
CA LEU A 871 -32.25 -49.12 10.28
C LEU A 871 -33.64 -49.55 9.79
N ASN A 872 -34.48 -50.09 10.65
CA ASN A 872 -35.71 -50.72 10.19
C ASN A 872 -36.67 -50.68 11.37
N ASP A 873 -37.93 -50.35 11.12
CA ASP A 873 -38.85 -49.87 12.15
C ASP A 873 -38.95 -50.86 13.33
N GLY A 874 -39.08 -52.16 13.01
CA GLY A 874 -39.07 -53.23 13.98
C GLY A 874 -37.77 -53.36 14.80
N LEU A 875 -36.60 -53.08 14.23
CA LEU A 875 -35.31 -53.08 14.97
C LEU A 875 -35.19 -51.85 15.88
N GLU A 876 -35.61 -50.70 15.42
CA GLU A 876 -35.56 -49.44 16.15
C GLU A 876 -36.37 -49.53 17.43
N VAL A 877 -37.65 -49.86 17.29
CA VAL A 877 -38.58 -50.01 18.39
C VAL A 877 -38.15 -51.13 19.35
N MET A 878 -37.73 -52.28 18.83
CA MET A 878 -37.48 -53.45 19.68
C MET A 878 -36.09 -53.49 20.33
N ASN A 879 -35.07 -52.91 19.69
CA ASN A 879 -33.67 -53.07 20.12
C ASN A 879 -32.96 -51.78 20.50
N TRP A 880 -33.26 -50.66 19.85
CA TRP A 880 -32.44 -49.44 19.94
C TRP A 880 -33.15 -48.29 20.65
N SER A 881 -34.48 -48.29 20.66
CA SER A 881 -35.30 -47.21 21.25
C SER A 881 -35.08 -45.85 20.59
N THR A 882 -34.70 -45.89 19.31
CA THR A 882 -34.71 -44.80 18.34
C THR A 882 -36.13 -44.62 17.78
N ASP A 883 -36.38 -43.49 17.14
CA ASP A 883 -37.69 -43.15 16.57
C ASP A 883 -37.78 -43.62 15.11
N PRO A 884 -38.60 -44.64 14.77
CA PRO A 884 -38.65 -45.22 13.42
C PRO A 884 -39.24 -44.31 12.32
N ASN A 885 -39.57 -43.07 12.68
CA ASN A 885 -40.04 -42.05 11.75
C ASN A 885 -39.07 -40.85 11.68
N HIS A 886 -37.91 -40.92 12.35
CA HIS A 886 -36.96 -39.81 12.40
C HIS A 886 -35.51 -40.32 12.30
N PRO A 887 -34.78 -39.98 11.22
CA PRO A 887 -33.51 -40.62 10.89
C PRO A 887 -32.34 -40.29 11.82
N ASP A 888 -32.49 -39.28 12.70
CA ASP A 888 -31.48 -38.83 13.67
C ASP A 888 -32.16 -38.53 15.03
N THR A 889 -32.15 -39.49 15.95
CA THR A 889 -32.92 -39.42 17.21
C THR A 889 -32.36 -38.39 18.20
N ASP A 890 -31.04 -38.17 18.24
CA ASP A 890 -30.40 -37.26 19.21
C ASP A 890 -29.83 -35.98 18.62
N ARG A 891 -29.90 -35.79 17.31
CA ARG A 891 -29.69 -34.53 16.59
C ARG A 891 -28.26 -34.02 16.63
N ASP A 892 -27.29 -34.93 16.63
CA ASP A 892 -25.86 -34.58 16.51
C ASP A 892 -25.36 -34.61 15.05
N ASN A 893 -26.29 -34.68 14.08
CA ASN A 893 -26.05 -34.77 12.64
C ASN A 893 -25.48 -36.13 12.17
N LEU A 894 -25.54 -37.17 13.01
CA LEU A 894 -25.19 -38.54 12.65
C LEU A 894 -26.45 -39.42 12.74
N SER A 895 -26.88 -40.00 11.61
CA SER A 895 -28.11 -40.80 11.60
C SER A 895 -28.05 -42.01 12.54
N ASP A 896 -29.19 -42.44 13.08
CA ASP A 896 -29.25 -43.55 14.04
C ASP A 896 -28.62 -44.83 13.45
N GLY A 897 -28.90 -45.11 12.18
CA GLY A 897 -28.26 -46.14 11.39
C GLY A 897 -26.73 -45.98 11.28
N ALA A 898 -26.22 -44.77 11.03
CA ALA A 898 -24.78 -44.50 10.93
C ALA A 898 -24.07 -44.74 12.26
N GLU A 899 -24.64 -44.23 13.35
CA GLU A 899 -24.11 -44.43 14.69
C GLU A 899 -24.08 -45.90 15.10
N ILE A 900 -25.19 -46.61 14.93
CA ILE A 900 -25.33 -47.99 15.40
C ILE A 900 -24.54 -48.96 14.51
N LEU A 901 -24.58 -48.78 13.19
CA LEU A 901 -24.01 -49.73 12.23
C LEU A 901 -22.55 -49.43 11.88
N THR A 902 -22.13 -48.16 11.94
CA THR A 902 -20.81 -47.71 11.47
C THR A 902 -19.89 -47.26 12.62
N HIS A 903 -20.31 -46.31 13.45
CA HIS A 903 -19.43 -45.63 14.41
C HIS A 903 -19.40 -46.30 15.79
N GLY A 904 -20.49 -46.97 16.18
CA GLY A 904 -20.66 -47.61 17.48
C GLY A 904 -20.92 -46.63 18.62
N THR A 905 -21.31 -45.40 18.27
CA THR A 905 -21.78 -44.31 19.13
C THR A 905 -23.22 -44.60 19.60
N ASN A 906 -23.86 -43.66 20.28
CA ASN A 906 -25.14 -43.90 20.93
C ASN A 906 -26.19 -42.87 20.48
N ALA A 907 -26.97 -43.28 19.48
CA ALA A 907 -28.22 -42.73 18.91
C ALA A 907 -29.35 -42.25 19.81
N THR A 908 -29.00 -41.81 21.00
CA THR A 908 -29.90 -41.19 21.99
C THR A 908 -29.12 -40.22 22.90
N ARG A 909 -27.85 -39.95 22.60
CA ARG A 909 -26.96 -39.01 23.27
C ARG A 909 -25.85 -38.53 22.31
N GLU A 910 -25.93 -37.22 22.04
CA GLU A 910 -25.03 -36.39 21.24
C GLU A 910 -23.51 -36.54 21.53
N ASP A 911 -23.10 -36.81 22.78
CA ASP A 911 -21.68 -36.99 23.16
C ASP A 911 -21.48 -38.36 23.82
N THR A 912 -20.92 -39.32 23.07
CA THR A 912 -20.77 -40.70 23.54
C THR A 912 -19.67 -40.84 24.60
N ASP A 913 -18.53 -40.19 24.46
CA ASP A 913 -17.41 -40.48 25.34
C ASP A 913 -17.28 -39.53 26.54
N GLY A 914 -17.93 -38.38 26.51
CA GLY A 914 -18.02 -37.41 27.58
C GLY A 914 -16.79 -36.52 27.70
N ASP A 915 -16.20 -36.08 26.60
CA ASP A 915 -15.04 -35.18 26.60
C ASP A 915 -15.39 -33.72 26.31
N GLY A 916 -16.54 -33.47 25.68
CA GLY A 916 -17.06 -32.14 25.39
C GLY A 916 -17.38 -31.89 23.91
N LEU A 917 -17.05 -32.82 23.01
CA LEU A 917 -17.37 -32.77 21.59
C LEU A 917 -18.56 -33.70 21.26
N GLU A 918 -19.35 -33.36 20.24
CA GLU A 918 -20.46 -34.19 19.78
C GLU A 918 -19.95 -35.31 18.82
N ASP A 919 -20.60 -36.47 18.82
CA ASP A 919 -20.14 -37.64 18.05
C ASP A 919 -20.12 -37.34 16.54
N GLY A 920 -21.06 -36.52 16.05
CA GLY A 920 -21.08 -36.00 14.69
C GLY A 920 -19.91 -35.07 14.37
N GLU A 921 -19.59 -34.11 15.25
CA GLU A 921 -18.48 -33.16 15.13
C GLU A 921 -17.12 -33.89 15.04
N GLU A 922 -16.91 -34.87 15.91
CA GLU A 922 -15.70 -35.69 15.94
C GLU A 922 -15.50 -36.48 14.64
N VAL A 923 -16.59 -37.01 14.07
CA VAL A 923 -16.55 -37.86 12.87
C VAL A 923 -16.47 -37.07 11.57
N LEU A 924 -17.26 -36.01 11.47
CA LEU A 924 -17.46 -35.25 10.22
C LEU A 924 -16.42 -34.14 10.06
N GLU A 925 -15.92 -33.56 11.15
CA GLU A 925 -15.06 -32.36 11.12
C GLU A 925 -13.64 -32.62 11.64
N LEU A 926 -13.52 -33.08 12.89
CA LEU A 926 -12.23 -33.12 13.60
C LEU A 926 -11.41 -34.39 13.31
N GLY A 927 -12.07 -35.49 12.94
CA GLY A 927 -11.42 -36.78 12.69
C GLY A 927 -10.86 -37.46 13.94
N THR A 928 -11.28 -37.01 15.13
CA THR A 928 -11.04 -37.65 16.43
C THR A 928 -11.92 -38.90 16.55
N ASN A 929 -11.82 -39.61 17.68
CA ASN A 929 -12.52 -40.87 17.86
C ASN A 929 -13.61 -40.75 18.94
N PRO A 930 -14.91 -40.79 18.57
CA PRO A 930 -16.04 -40.49 19.48
C PRO A 930 -16.32 -41.52 20.58
N LEU A 931 -15.36 -42.42 20.80
CA LEU A 931 -15.38 -43.44 21.82
C LEU A 931 -14.23 -43.29 22.81
N VAL A 932 -13.37 -42.28 22.64
CA VAL A 932 -12.15 -42.06 23.40
C VAL A 932 -11.87 -40.57 23.62
N GLN A 933 -12.09 -40.13 24.87
CA GLN A 933 -11.84 -38.75 25.35
C GLN A 933 -10.43 -38.14 25.12
N ASP A 934 -9.50 -38.86 24.51
CA ASP A 934 -8.07 -38.52 24.37
C ASP A 934 -7.53 -39.41 23.24
N SER A 935 -7.68 -38.92 22.01
CA SER A 935 -7.46 -39.66 20.76
C SER A 935 -5.99 -39.98 20.52
N ASP A 936 -5.08 -39.09 20.92
CA ASP A 936 -3.64 -39.22 20.69
C ASP A 936 -2.84 -39.74 21.90
N SER A 937 -3.47 -39.82 23.07
CA SER A 937 -2.88 -40.21 24.35
C SER A 937 -1.80 -39.26 24.90
N GLY A 938 -1.89 -37.96 24.61
CA GLY A 938 -1.06 -36.87 25.14
C GLY A 938 -1.30 -36.64 26.62
N GLY A 939 -2.57 -36.76 27.05
CA GLY A 939 -2.98 -36.66 28.45
C GLY A 939 -3.88 -35.46 28.76
N VAL A 940 -4.07 -34.58 27.80
CA VAL A 940 -5.25 -33.69 27.70
C VAL A 940 -6.36 -34.46 26.96
N LYS A 941 -7.58 -33.91 26.94
CA LYS A 941 -8.72 -34.53 26.25
C LYS A 941 -8.99 -33.75 24.97
N ASP A 942 -9.48 -34.41 23.92
CA ASP A 942 -9.74 -33.76 22.63
C ASP A 942 -10.63 -32.51 22.79
N GLY A 943 -11.76 -32.64 23.51
CA GLY A 943 -12.62 -31.48 23.81
C GLY A 943 -11.98 -30.37 24.67
N VAL A 944 -10.91 -30.64 25.42
CA VAL A 944 -10.16 -29.58 26.14
C VAL A 944 -9.14 -28.92 25.22
N GLU A 945 -8.50 -29.69 24.36
CA GLU A 945 -7.53 -29.18 23.37
C GLU A 945 -8.23 -28.25 22.38
N VAL A 946 -9.40 -28.65 21.89
CA VAL A 946 -10.21 -27.84 20.96
C VAL A 946 -10.88 -26.65 21.64
N LEU A 947 -11.53 -26.85 22.79
CA LEU A 947 -12.39 -25.81 23.39
C LEU A 947 -11.67 -24.89 24.39
N ILE A 948 -10.46 -25.24 24.85
CA ILE A 948 -9.76 -24.50 25.92
C ILE A 948 -8.32 -24.16 25.54
N ASP A 949 -7.52 -25.16 25.18
CA ASP A 949 -6.06 -25.01 25.09
C ASP A 949 -5.60 -24.57 23.67
N GLY A 950 -6.44 -24.73 22.64
CA GLY A 950 -6.13 -24.37 21.25
C GLY A 950 -5.08 -25.27 20.59
N THR A 951 -4.81 -26.45 21.16
CA THR A 951 -3.81 -27.42 20.68
C THR A 951 -4.44 -28.48 19.78
N ASP A 952 -3.62 -29.21 19.01
CA ASP A 952 -4.12 -30.21 18.06
C ASP A 952 -4.49 -31.52 18.80
N PRO A 953 -5.77 -31.94 18.84
CA PRO A 953 -6.22 -33.15 19.57
C PRO A 953 -5.68 -34.47 18.99
N LEU A 954 -4.90 -34.41 17.91
CA LEU A 954 -4.22 -35.54 17.31
C LEU A 954 -2.69 -35.53 17.52
N ASN A 955 -2.15 -34.55 18.26
CA ASN A 955 -0.72 -34.35 18.50
C ASN A 955 -0.32 -34.22 19.99
N GLY A 956 -0.18 -35.34 20.68
CA GLY A 956 0.10 -35.38 22.13
C GLY A 956 1.50 -34.91 22.62
N SER A 957 2.16 -34.02 21.87
CA SER A 957 3.41 -33.36 22.24
C SER A 957 3.29 -31.85 22.35
N ASP A 958 2.14 -31.26 21.99
CA ASP A 958 1.82 -29.85 22.24
C ASP A 958 0.97 -29.64 23.51
N ASP A 959 0.62 -30.71 24.24
CA ASP A 959 -0.04 -30.64 25.55
C ASP A 959 0.73 -29.74 26.53
N PHE A 960 0.02 -28.78 27.13
CA PHE A 960 0.55 -27.87 28.14
C PHE A 960 0.90 -28.60 29.48
N ASP A 961 2.19 -28.67 29.88
CA ASP A 961 2.67 -29.15 31.20
C ASP A 961 3.06 -27.98 32.12
N PRO A 962 2.23 -27.60 33.10
CA PRO A 962 2.47 -26.45 33.99
C PRO A 962 3.69 -26.60 34.92
N SER A 963 4.35 -27.76 34.95
CA SER A 963 5.53 -28.02 35.78
C SER A 963 6.82 -28.20 35.00
N GLY A 964 6.75 -27.99 33.68
CA GLY A 964 7.87 -27.90 32.77
C GLY A 964 8.69 -26.62 32.95
N ASP A 965 9.74 -26.54 32.16
CA ASP A 965 10.71 -25.46 31.97
C ASP A 965 11.25 -25.80 30.56
N ASN A 966 10.48 -25.37 29.57
CA ASN A 966 10.45 -25.98 28.24
C ASN A 966 11.54 -25.39 27.33
N ASP A 967 11.72 -24.09 27.46
CA ASP A 967 12.69 -23.17 26.89
C ASP A 967 14.06 -23.23 27.62
N GLY A 968 14.07 -23.41 28.95
CA GLY A 968 15.28 -23.65 29.74
C GLY A 968 15.93 -22.42 30.37
N ASP A 969 15.26 -21.28 30.43
CA ASP A 969 15.71 -20.00 31.02
C ASP A 969 15.85 -20.04 32.56
N GLY A 970 15.11 -20.91 33.24
CA GLY A 970 15.07 -21.02 34.69
C GLY A 970 13.76 -20.63 35.36
N LEU A 971 12.76 -20.17 34.60
CA LEU A 971 11.35 -20.15 35.00
C LEU A 971 10.70 -21.52 34.73
N THR A 972 9.43 -21.65 35.07
CA THR A 972 8.63 -22.84 34.73
C THR A 972 7.44 -22.40 33.92
N ASN A 973 6.82 -23.26 33.11
CA ASN A 973 5.65 -22.88 32.30
C ASN A 973 4.53 -22.22 33.12
N SER A 974 4.43 -22.51 34.43
CA SER A 974 3.47 -21.83 35.33
C SER A 974 3.96 -20.51 35.94
N GLU A 975 5.27 -20.31 36.05
CA GLU A 975 5.89 -19.04 36.43
C GLU A 975 5.90 -18.09 35.22
N GLU A 976 6.17 -18.58 34.02
CA GLU A 976 6.11 -17.81 32.77
C GLU A 976 4.70 -17.25 32.53
N VAL A 977 3.66 -18.08 32.64
CA VAL A 977 2.26 -17.62 32.63
C VAL A 977 1.93 -16.58 33.72
N VAL A 978 2.68 -16.53 34.83
CA VAL A 978 2.49 -15.52 35.88
C VAL A 978 3.23 -14.22 35.56
N HIS A 979 4.38 -14.32 34.90
CA HIS A 979 5.19 -13.20 34.45
C HIS A 979 4.71 -12.63 33.11
N GLY A 980 3.90 -13.39 32.36
CA GLY A 980 3.39 -13.01 31.05
C GLY A 980 4.29 -13.46 29.89
N THR A 981 5.39 -14.15 30.20
CA THR A 981 6.40 -14.60 29.24
C THR A 981 6.01 -15.90 28.52
N ASP A 982 6.59 -16.17 27.35
CA ASP A 982 6.33 -17.37 26.56
C ASP A 982 7.11 -18.57 27.09
N TYR A 983 6.39 -19.63 27.48
CA TYR A 983 7.02 -20.85 27.99
C TYR A 983 7.83 -21.67 26.98
N LEU A 984 7.92 -21.20 25.74
CA LEU A 984 8.75 -21.76 24.67
C LEU A 984 9.91 -20.85 24.27
N ASP A 985 9.95 -19.61 24.77
CA ASP A 985 10.94 -18.59 24.43
C ASP A 985 11.72 -18.16 25.67
N PRO A 986 13.05 -18.35 25.74
CA PRO A 986 13.81 -18.07 26.95
C PRO A 986 14.15 -16.59 27.20
N ASP A 987 13.73 -15.69 26.32
CA ASP A 987 14.09 -14.27 26.25
C ASP A 987 12.92 -13.54 25.54
N SER A 988 11.94 -13.08 26.30
CA SER A 988 10.60 -12.71 25.79
C SER A 988 10.53 -11.29 25.20
N ASP A 989 11.42 -10.40 25.60
CA ASP A 989 11.59 -9.05 25.04
C ASP A 989 12.86 -8.89 24.19
N ASP A 990 13.60 -9.99 23.97
CA ASP A 990 14.74 -10.09 23.04
C ASP A 990 15.90 -9.09 23.34
N ASP A 991 16.02 -8.60 24.58
CA ASP A 991 17.07 -7.66 25.00
C ASP A 991 18.45 -8.32 25.24
N GLY A 992 18.48 -9.67 25.21
CA GLY A 992 19.67 -10.48 25.43
C GLY A 992 19.90 -10.90 26.89
N LEU A 993 18.93 -10.64 27.78
CA LEU A 993 18.84 -11.06 29.16
C LEU A 993 17.66 -12.03 29.30
N LEU A 994 17.94 -13.28 29.69
CA LEU A 994 16.88 -14.30 29.77
C LEU A 994 15.82 -13.93 30.84
N ASP A 995 14.53 -14.20 30.59
CA ASP A 995 13.43 -13.93 31.53
C ASP A 995 13.74 -14.44 32.96
N GLY A 996 14.31 -15.64 33.01
CA GLY A 996 14.76 -16.26 34.25
C GLY A 996 15.86 -15.49 34.97
N ASP A 997 16.81 -14.89 34.27
CA ASP A 997 17.88 -14.07 34.86
C ASP A 997 17.34 -12.70 35.30
N GLU A 998 16.46 -12.09 34.52
CA GLU A 998 15.76 -10.85 34.86
C GLU A 998 14.94 -10.98 36.15
N VAL A 999 14.01 -11.93 36.19
CA VAL A 999 13.13 -12.14 37.35
C VAL A 999 13.92 -12.58 38.59
N ASN A 1000 14.98 -13.38 38.44
CA ASN A 1000 15.68 -13.98 39.58
C ASN A 1000 16.95 -13.25 40.05
N GLU A 1001 17.65 -12.51 39.18
CA GLU A 1001 18.94 -11.86 39.46
C GLU A 1001 18.86 -10.34 39.47
N TYR A 1002 18.32 -9.70 38.43
CA TYR A 1002 18.35 -8.25 38.23
C TYR A 1002 17.10 -7.55 38.78
N GLY A 1003 15.94 -8.17 38.64
CA GLY A 1003 14.65 -7.65 39.10
C GLY A 1003 14.01 -6.66 38.13
N THR A 1004 14.45 -6.71 36.88
CA THR A 1004 13.88 -6.11 35.67
C THR A 1004 12.58 -6.83 35.28
N ASP A 1005 11.80 -6.24 34.37
CA ASP A 1005 10.55 -6.81 33.87
C ASP A 1005 10.83 -7.56 32.55
N PRO A 1006 10.63 -8.90 32.48
CA PRO A 1006 11.03 -9.72 31.32
C PRO A 1006 10.15 -9.58 30.08
N LEU A 1007 9.51 -8.42 29.94
CA LEU A 1007 8.63 -8.03 28.85
C LEU A 1007 8.87 -6.56 28.48
N ASP A 1008 9.95 -5.97 29.00
CA ASP A 1008 10.28 -4.56 28.93
C ASP A 1008 11.80 -4.45 28.78
N GLN A 1009 12.24 -4.27 27.54
CA GLN A 1009 13.65 -4.21 27.17
C GLN A 1009 14.45 -3.15 27.96
N ASP A 1010 13.82 -2.10 28.47
CA ASP A 1010 14.43 -1.03 29.28
C ASP A 1010 13.55 -0.74 30.53
N THR A 1011 13.83 -1.43 31.63
CA THR A 1011 12.98 -1.37 32.84
C THR A 1011 12.95 0.03 33.47
N ASP A 1012 13.99 0.85 33.34
CA ASP A 1012 14.08 2.14 34.01
C ASP A 1012 13.87 3.36 33.10
N ASN A 1013 13.74 3.10 31.79
CA ASN A 1013 13.35 4.01 30.73
C ASN A 1013 14.37 5.15 30.57
N ASP A 1014 15.65 4.80 30.53
CA ASP A 1014 16.75 5.75 30.35
C ASP A 1014 17.40 5.71 28.96
N GLY A 1015 16.96 4.78 28.10
CA GLY A 1015 17.40 4.64 26.72
C GLY A 1015 18.46 3.56 26.50
N LEU A 1016 18.79 2.76 27.52
CA LEU A 1016 19.61 1.56 27.40
C LEU A 1016 18.81 0.31 27.77
N SER A 1017 18.97 -0.75 27.00
CA SER A 1017 18.34 -2.02 27.36
C SER A 1017 18.94 -2.61 28.64
N ASP A 1018 18.13 -3.28 29.45
CA ASP A 1018 18.57 -3.95 30.67
C ASP A 1018 19.72 -4.93 30.35
N GLY A 1019 19.63 -5.61 29.22
CA GLY A 1019 20.65 -6.44 28.61
C GLY A 1019 21.97 -5.71 28.34
N ASP A 1020 21.95 -4.53 27.72
CA ASP A 1020 23.15 -3.73 27.41
C ASP A 1020 23.78 -3.11 28.65
N GLU A 1021 22.96 -2.62 29.57
CA GLU A 1021 23.42 -2.12 30.86
C GLU A 1021 24.16 -3.20 31.64
N VAL A 1022 23.61 -4.41 31.70
CA VAL A 1022 24.23 -5.53 32.42
C VAL A 1022 25.47 -6.08 31.70
N ASN A 1023 25.43 -6.20 30.37
CA ASN A 1023 26.44 -6.92 29.60
C ASN A 1023 27.55 -6.03 29.05
N ILE A 1024 27.27 -4.76 28.75
CA ILE A 1024 28.15 -3.83 28.04
C ILE A 1024 28.59 -2.68 28.95
N HIS A 1025 27.66 -1.86 29.42
CA HIS A 1025 27.95 -0.58 30.09
C HIS A 1025 28.26 -0.75 31.59
N LEU A 1026 27.74 -1.81 32.20
CA LEU A 1026 27.91 -2.15 33.62
C LEU A 1026 27.27 -1.12 34.56
N THR A 1027 26.21 -0.46 34.10
CA THR A 1027 25.28 0.41 34.83
C THR A 1027 24.27 -0.44 35.62
N ASP A 1028 23.36 0.18 36.37
CA ASP A 1028 22.34 -0.51 37.17
C ASP A 1028 20.99 -0.37 36.45
N PRO A 1029 20.38 -1.46 35.94
CA PRO A 1029 19.18 -1.41 35.07
C PRO A 1029 17.87 -1.08 35.78
N LEU A 1030 17.98 -0.28 36.83
CA LEU A 1030 16.92 0.15 37.73
C LEU A 1030 17.21 1.58 38.27
N ASP A 1031 18.25 2.24 37.76
CA ASP A 1031 18.76 3.55 38.17
C ASP A 1031 19.27 4.33 36.95
N THR A 1032 18.35 5.08 36.33
CA THR A 1032 18.53 5.94 35.15
C THR A 1032 19.72 6.93 35.12
N ASP A 1033 20.56 7.03 36.16
CA ASP A 1033 21.70 7.96 36.30
C ASP A 1033 22.67 7.36 37.33
N SER A 1034 23.52 6.44 36.86
CA SER A 1034 24.39 5.58 37.66
C SER A 1034 25.43 6.36 38.46
N ASP A 1035 25.89 7.51 37.97
CA ASP A 1035 26.98 8.26 38.57
C ASP A 1035 26.57 9.57 39.27
N ASN A 1036 25.32 9.99 39.05
CA ASN A 1036 24.61 11.10 39.66
C ASN A 1036 25.16 12.48 39.28
N ASP A 1037 25.58 12.67 38.03
CA ASP A 1037 26.08 13.94 37.52
C ASP A 1037 24.98 14.84 36.93
N GLY A 1038 23.82 14.25 36.58
CA GLY A 1038 22.65 14.92 36.05
C GLY A 1038 22.26 14.52 34.62
N LEU A 1039 23.06 13.71 33.93
CA LEU A 1039 22.69 13.02 32.69
C LEU A 1039 22.25 11.59 33.01
N ASN A 1040 21.36 11.05 32.18
CA ASN A 1040 20.96 9.66 32.30
C ASN A 1040 21.97 8.73 31.62
N ASP A 1041 22.06 7.45 32.00
CA ASP A 1041 23.10 6.56 31.46
C ASP A 1041 22.96 6.40 29.93
N GLY A 1042 21.73 6.31 29.43
CA GLY A 1042 21.45 6.33 27.98
C GLY A 1042 21.82 7.65 27.29
N ASP A 1043 21.53 8.81 27.87
CA ASP A 1043 21.96 10.11 27.31
C ASP A 1043 23.50 10.19 27.21
N GLU A 1044 24.20 9.68 28.22
CA GLU A 1044 25.66 9.65 28.25
C GLU A 1044 26.24 8.73 27.17
N VAL A 1045 25.64 7.55 26.97
CA VAL A 1045 26.11 6.57 26.00
C VAL A 1045 25.75 6.93 24.56
N ASN A 1046 24.49 7.32 24.32
CA ASN A 1046 23.94 7.48 22.98
C ASN A 1046 24.16 8.92 22.46
N THR A 1047 24.00 9.94 23.30
CA THR A 1047 24.03 11.35 22.86
C THR A 1047 25.38 12.03 23.13
N HIS A 1048 25.92 11.88 24.34
CA HIS A 1048 27.09 12.65 24.78
C HIS A 1048 28.42 11.91 24.64
N LEU A 1049 28.37 10.59 24.41
CA LEU A 1049 29.52 9.69 24.30
C LEU A 1049 30.46 9.77 25.52
N THR A 1050 29.91 10.09 26.70
CA THR A 1050 30.60 10.12 28.00
C THR A 1050 30.58 8.75 28.67
N ASP A 1051 31.34 8.56 29.74
CA ASP A 1051 31.33 7.30 30.49
C ASP A 1051 30.24 7.39 31.57
N PRO A 1052 29.13 6.62 31.52
CA PRO A 1052 28.01 6.72 32.47
C PRO A 1052 28.36 6.33 33.92
N LEU A 1053 29.64 6.05 34.17
CA LEU A 1053 30.19 5.76 35.48
C LEU A 1053 31.22 6.82 35.94
N ASP A 1054 31.43 7.91 35.17
CA ASP A 1054 32.42 8.96 35.42
C ASP A 1054 31.95 10.39 35.12
N SER A 1055 31.41 11.03 36.16
CA SER A 1055 30.76 12.35 36.19
C SER A 1055 31.54 13.59 35.71
N ASP A 1056 32.73 13.45 35.13
CA ASP A 1056 33.64 14.52 34.68
C ASP A 1056 34.63 13.87 33.69
N SER A 1057 34.16 13.63 32.47
CA SER A 1057 34.80 12.79 31.47
C SER A 1057 36.13 13.36 30.94
N ASP A 1058 36.28 14.69 30.88
CA ASP A 1058 37.46 15.37 30.37
C ASP A 1058 38.42 15.92 31.46
N ASP A 1059 38.06 15.78 32.74
CA ASP A 1059 38.79 16.21 33.94
C ASP A 1059 38.96 17.76 34.08
N ASP A 1060 38.08 18.59 33.51
CA ASP A 1060 38.18 20.06 33.52
C ASP A 1060 37.57 20.75 34.77
N MET A 1061 36.91 19.97 35.64
CA MET A 1061 36.17 20.36 36.85
C MET A 1061 34.73 20.86 36.67
N LEU A 1062 34.17 20.78 35.47
CA LEU A 1062 32.74 20.69 35.24
C LEU A 1062 32.33 19.20 35.29
N THR A 1063 31.02 18.94 35.40
CA THR A 1063 30.51 17.59 35.26
C THR A 1063 29.86 17.52 33.90
N ASP A 1064 29.77 16.34 33.29
CA ASP A 1064 29.25 16.20 31.94
C ASP A 1064 27.84 16.81 31.85
N GLY A 1065 26.98 16.55 32.84
CA GLY A 1065 25.67 17.19 32.96
C GLY A 1065 25.69 18.71 33.21
N GLN A 1066 26.75 19.28 33.82
CA GLN A 1066 26.88 20.74 33.90
C GLN A 1066 27.26 21.35 32.56
N GLU A 1067 28.12 20.69 31.81
CA GLU A 1067 28.56 21.14 30.50
C GLU A 1067 27.40 21.15 29.54
N VAL A 1068 26.65 20.05 29.46
CA VAL A 1068 25.47 19.93 28.62
C VAL A 1068 24.33 20.85 29.09
N GLU A 1069 23.85 20.70 30.33
CA GLU A 1069 22.61 21.39 30.75
C GLU A 1069 22.81 22.88 31.09
N THR A 1070 24.02 23.28 31.51
CA THR A 1070 24.26 24.62 32.07
C THR A 1070 25.11 25.52 31.20
N TYR A 1071 26.18 25.01 30.59
CA TYR A 1071 27.17 25.85 29.89
C TYR A 1071 27.14 25.71 28.36
N GLY A 1072 26.62 24.59 27.84
CA GLY A 1072 26.65 24.26 26.41
C GLY A 1072 28.05 23.91 25.88
N THR A 1073 28.98 23.54 26.77
CA THR A 1073 30.34 23.11 26.44
C THR A 1073 30.37 21.62 26.11
N ASN A 1074 31.44 21.15 25.47
CA ASN A 1074 31.59 19.75 25.10
C ASN A 1074 32.20 18.94 26.26
N PRO A 1075 31.49 17.97 26.86
CA PRO A 1075 31.97 17.21 28.02
C PRO A 1075 33.18 16.28 27.74
N LEU A 1076 33.59 16.18 26.47
CA LEU A 1076 34.78 15.44 26.05
C LEU A 1076 35.96 16.35 25.68
N ASP A 1077 35.79 17.68 25.72
CA ASP A 1077 36.81 18.65 25.34
C ASP A 1077 36.95 19.81 26.34
N SER A 1078 37.97 19.69 27.20
CA SER A 1078 38.29 20.63 28.28
C SER A 1078 38.51 22.09 27.90
N ASP A 1079 38.48 22.47 26.62
CA ASP A 1079 38.70 23.82 26.05
C ASP A 1079 37.86 23.93 24.77
N THR A 1080 36.53 24.05 24.92
CA THR A 1080 35.52 23.91 23.85
C THR A 1080 35.75 24.91 22.73
N ASP A 1081 36.04 26.17 23.07
CA ASP A 1081 36.26 27.19 22.06
C ASP A 1081 37.69 27.15 21.50
N ALA A 1082 38.67 26.54 22.16
CA ALA A 1082 40.09 26.48 21.78
C ALA A 1082 40.82 27.84 21.85
N ASP A 1083 40.55 28.65 22.87
CA ASP A 1083 41.20 29.94 23.14
C ASP A 1083 42.44 29.85 24.06
N MET A 1084 42.72 28.65 24.60
CA MET A 1084 43.76 28.30 25.58
C MET A 1084 43.39 28.46 27.07
N LEU A 1085 42.12 28.62 27.41
CA LEU A 1085 41.56 28.46 28.74
C LEU A 1085 40.69 27.20 28.79
N GLU A 1086 40.71 26.50 29.92
CA GLU A 1086 39.82 25.35 30.09
C GLU A 1086 38.41 25.88 30.46
N ASP A 1087 37.33 25.26 30.00
CA ASP A 1087 35.95 25.76 30.17
C ASP A 1087 35.64 25.96 31.68
N GLY A 1088 36.03 24.98 32.49
CA GLY A 1088 36.00 25.05 33.94
C GLY A 1088 36.81 26.20 34.54
N GLU A 1089 37.96 26.59 33.94
CA GLU A 1089 38.72 27.78 34.34
C GLU A 1089 37.99 29.08 33.97
N GLU A 1090 37.36 29.15 32.82
CA GLU A 1090 36.59 30.31 32.37
C GLU A 1090 35.40 30.57 33.28
N VAL A 1091 34.58 29.56 33.51
CA VAL A 1091 33.41 29.63 34.40
C VAL A 1091 33.80 29.98 35.84
N HIS A 1092 34.86 29.38 36.38
CA HIS A 1092 35.18 29.51 37.80
C HIS A 1092 36.16 30.65 38.14
N ASN A 1093 37.09 30.98 37.25
CA ASN A 1093 38.21 31.89 37.55
C ASN A 1093 38.14 33.23 36.79
N TYR A 1094 37.85 33.21 35.49
CA TYR A 1094 37.96 34.39 34.62
C TYR A 1094 36.61 35.07 34.34
N LEU A 1095 35.51 34.31 34.41
CA LEU A 1095 34.15 34.74 34.12
C LEU A 1095 33.95 35.19 32.66
N THR A 1096 34.75 34.62 31.76
CA THR A 1096 34.62 34.66 30.30
C THR A 1096 33.58 33.64 29.85
N ASP A 1097 33.15 33.72 28.59
CA ASP A 1097 32.17 32.79 28.02
C ASP A 1097 32.92 31.62 27.36
N PRO A 1098 32.78 30.37 27.85
CA PRO A 1098 33.56 29.23 27.35
C PRO A 1098 33.21 28.80 25.91
N LEU A 1099 32.26 29.49 25.27
CA LEU A 1099 31.90 29.31 23.87
C LEU A 1099 32.45 30.42 22.96
N GLU A 1100 33.07 31.46 23.52
CA GLU A 1100 33.55 32.62 22.76
C GLU A 1100 35.02 32.94 23.06
N LYS A 1101 35.87 32.73 22.05
CA LYS A 1101 37.33 32.99 22.11
C LYS A 1101 37.74 34.38 22.58
N ASP A 1102 36.86 35.36 22.47
CA ASP A 1102 37.11 36.80 22.60
C ASP A 1102 35.85 37.42 23.21
N SER A 1103 35.77 37.41 24.54
CA SER A 1103 34.57 37.78 25.30
C SER A 1103 34.23 39.27 25.24
N ASP A 1104 35.17 40.13 24.81
CA ASP A 1104 34.98 41.58 24.76
C ASP A 1104 35.04 42.22 23.36
N ASP A 1105 35.13 41.38 22.32
CA ASP A 1105 35.06 41.70 20.89
C ASP A 1105 36.20 42.63 20.40
N ASP A 1106 37.38 42.58 21.00
CA ASP A 1106 38.49 43.48 20.71
C ASP A 1106 39.54 42.92 19.71
N TYR A 1107 39.31 41.68 19.26
CA TYR A 1107 40.18 40.85 18.40
C TYR A 1107 41.39 40.22 19.10
N LEU A 1108 41.39 40.11 20.43
CA LEU A 1108 42.38 39.39 21.23
C LEU A 1108 41.68 38.28 22.03
N TRP A 1109 42.26 37.08 22.01
CA TRP A 1109 41.61 35.95 22.68
C TRP A 1109 41.78 35.97 24.20
N ASP A 1110 40.79 35.54 24.97
CA ASP A 1110 40.77 35.66 26.43
C ASP A 1110 41.98 34.95 27.07
N GLY A 1111 42.33 33.75 26.59
CA GLY A 1111 43.52 33.01 26.99
C GLY A 1111 44.84 33.74 26.68
N VAL A 1112 44.88 34.54 25.60
CA VAL A 1112 46.03 35.41 25.28
C VAL A 1112 46.08 36.60 26.23
N GLU A 1113 44.94 37.20 26.54
CA GLU A 1113 44.81 38.32 27.46
C GLU A 1113 45.24 37.98 28.87
N VAL A 1114 44.75 36.86 29.41
CA VAL A 1114 45.19 36.30 30.68
C VAL A 1114 46.72 36.08 30.69
N GLN A 1115 47.29 35.65 29.57
CA GLN A 1115 48.73 35.43 29.43
C GLN A 1115 49.56 36.74 29.44
N ILE A 1116 49.07 37.81 28.82
CA ILE A 1116 49.76 39.10 28.74
C ILE A 1116 49.42 40.05 29.90
N GLY A 1117 48.32 39.79 30.58
CA GLY A 1117 47.82 40.49 31.77
C GLY A 1117 46.87 41.65 31.50
N SER A 1118 46.26 41.74 30.31
CA SER A 1118 45.03 42.52 30.07
C SER A 1118 43.82 41.82 30.73
N ASP A 1119 42.68 42.51 30.78
CA ASP A 1119 41.44 42.02 31.37
C ASP A 1119 40.51 41.52 30.25
N PRO A 1120 40.22 40.20 30.14
CA PRO A 1120 39.48 39.61 29.02
C PRO A 1120 37.98 39.96 28.94
N LEU A 1121 37.57 41.01 29.64
CA LEU A 1121 36.20 41.50 29.70
C LEU A 1121 36.15 43.03 29.51
N ASP A 1122 37.29 43.63 29.14
CA ASP A 1122 37.47 45.07 29.01
C ASP A 1122 38.35 45.39 27.78
N PRO A 1123 37.75 45.79 26.65
CA PRO A 1123 38.44 45.86 25.37
C PRO A 1123 39.50 46.98 25.29
N ASP A 1124 39.68 47.77 26.36
CA ASP A 1124 40.66 48.84 26.52
C ASP A 1124 41.07 48.87 28.01
N THR A 1125 41.94 47.94 28.42
CA THR A 1125 42.29 47.67 29.82
C THR A 1125 42.82 48.90 30.55
N ASP A 1126 43.42 49.85 29.84
CA ASP A 1126 44.08 51.01 30.43
C ASP A 1126 43.37 52.37 30.23
N ASP A 1127 42.19 52.34 29.60
CA ASP A 1127 41.25 53.45 29.37
C ASP A 1127 41.85 54.60 28.51
N GLU A 1128 42.79 54.32 27.60
CA GLU A 1128 43.39 55.35 26.74
C GLU A 1128 42.65 55.58 25.42
N GLY A 1129 41.83 54.61 25.00
CA GLY A 1129 41.01 54.63 23.80
C GLY A 1129 41.67 54.01 22.56
N LEU A 1130 42.67 53.16 22.74
CA LEU A 1130 43.06 52.10 21.81
C LEU A 1130 42.63 50.78 22.43
N ASP A 1131 42.10 49.88 21.61
CA ASP A 1131 41.65 48.57 22.10
C ASP A 1131 42.86 47.63 22.27
N ASP A 1132 42.83 46.70 23.23
CA ASP A 1132 44.00 45.88 23.62
C ASP A 1132 44.48 45.00 22.44
N GLY A 1133 43.55 44.44 21.67
CA GLY A 1133 43.81 43.73 20.41
C GLY A 1133 44.50 44.61 19.36
N ASP A 1134 44.11 45.88 19.24
CA ASP A 1134 44.72 46.84 18.31
C ASP A 1134 46.16 47.17 18.75
N GLU A 1135 46.39 47.30 20.05
CA GLU A 1135 47.71 47.50 20.64
C GLU A 1135 48.65 46.32 20.37
N VAL A 1136 48.18 45.09 20.57
CA VAL A 1136 49.00 43.88 20.36
C VAL A 1136 49.25 43.61 18.88
N VAL A 1137 48.21 43.67 18.05
CA VAL A 1137 48.25 43.24 16.64
C VAL A 1137 48.85 44.31 15.73
N ASN A 1138 48.44 45.58 15.90
CA ASN A 1138 48.77 46.65 14.96
C ASN A 1138 49.96 47.51 15.42
N TRP A 1139 50.10 47.76 16.72
CA TRP A 1139 51.07 48.73 17.24
C TRP A 1139 52.22 48.12 18.05
N THR A 1140 52.05 46.89 18.52
CA THR A 1140 52.98 46.19 19.43
C THR A 1140 53.30 46.98 20.70
N THR A 1141 52.34 47.80 21.16
CA THR A 1141 52.33 48.54 22.43
C THR A 1141 51.90 47.62 23.57
N ASN A 1142 51.84 48.12 24.80
CA ASN A 1142 51.51 47.31 25.96
C ASN A 1142 50.10 47.66 26.47
N PRO A 1143 49.10 46.75 26.33
CA PRO A 1143 47.69 47.01 26.65
C PRO A 1143 47.36 47.30 28.12
N THR A 1144 48.38 47.32 28.97
CA THR A 1144 48.22 47.58 30.41
C THR A 1144 48.82 48.92 30.84
N LEU A 1145 49.30 49.72 29.88
CA LEU A 1145 50.05 50.96 30.12
C LEU A 1145 49.71 52.04 29.06
N PRO A 1146 49.08 53.15 29.47
CA PRO A 1146 48.65 54.22 28.54
C PRO A 1146 49.76 55.05 27.88
N ASP A 1147 51.01 54.60 27.92
CA ASP A 1147 52.21 55.33 27.47
C ASP A 1147 53.36 54.30 27.48
N THR A 1148 53.50 53.56 26.38
CA THR A 1148 54.39 52.40 26.30
C THR A 1148 55.86 52.79 26.43
N ASP A 1149 56.26 53.94 25.89
CA ASP A 1149 57.66 54.37 25.85
C ASP A 1149 58.05 55.42 26.92
N GLY A 1150 57.07 55.97 27.61
CA GLY A 1150 57.19 56.85 28.77
C GLY A 1150 57.52 58.30 28.43
N ASP A 1151 57.09 58.81 27.28
CA ASP A 1151 57.42 60.15 26.79
C ASP A 1151 56.43 61.26 27.19
N GLU A 1152 55.33 60.91 27.87
CA GLU A 1152 54.18 61.77 28.22
C GLU A 1152 53.15 62.01 27.10
N LEU A 1153 53.17 61.23 26.01
CA LEU A 1153 52.04 60.99 25.09
C LEU A 1153 51.45 59.60 25.34
N ASP A 1154 50.14 59.45 25.15
CA ASP A 1154 49.49 58.14 25.17
C ASP A 1154 49.56 57.46 23.80
N ASP A 1155 49.52 56.13 23.75
CA ASP A 1155 49.85 55.40 22.52
C ASP A 1155 48.81 55.72 21.42
N ARG A 1156 47.54 55.93 21.81
CA ARG A 1156 46.44 56.46 20.97
C ARG A 1156 46.77 57.83 20.37
N GLU A 1157 47.21 58.80 21.19
CA GLU A 1157 47.58 60.13 20.75
C GLU A 1157 48.71 60.06 19.71
N GLU A 1158 49.69 59.19 19.93
CA GLU A 1158 50.80 58.99 19.01
C GLU A 1158 50.36 58.43 17.66
N VAL A 1159 49.54 57.38 17.64
CA VAL A 1159 49.15 56.72 16.38
C VAL A 1159 48.02 57.45 15.65
N GLN A 1160 47.04 58.01 16.37
CA GLN A 1160 45.84 58.62 15.77
C GLN A 1160 45.97 60.13 15.56
N ASP A 1161 46.62 60.86 16.47
CA ASP A 1161 46.64 62.33 16.46
C ASP A 1161 47.94 62.92 15.87
N TYR A 1162 49.11 62.30 16.13
CA TYR A 1162 50.41 62.88 15.78
C TYR A 1162 51.23 62.09 14.74
N GLY A 1163 51.02 60.78 14.61
CA GLY A 1163 51.74 59.90 13.69
C GLY A 1163 53.18 59.59 14.11
N THR A 1164 53.48 59.67 15.42
CA THR A 1164 54.77 59.30 16.04
C THR A 1164 54.82 57.78 16.29
N ASP A 1165 56.00 57.25 16.64
CA ASP A 1165 56.22 55.82 16.87
C ASP A 1165 56.07 55.52 18.38
N PRO A 1166 54.97 54.86 18.81
CA PRO A 1166 54.65 54.68 20.23
C PRO A 1166 55.61 53.77 21.01
N LEU A 1167 56.61 53.22 20.33
CA LEU A 1167 57.68 52.43 20.93
C LEU A 1167 58.97 53.25 21.11
N LYS A 1168 58.97 54.52 20.73
CA LYS A 1168 60.13 55.40 20.72
C LYS A 1168 59.76 56.82 21.11
N ALA A 1169 60.15 57.13 22.35
CA ALA A 1169 60.04 58.48 22.88
C ALA A 1169 60.66 59.58 22.00
N ASP A 1170 61.55 59.28 21.06
CA ASP A 1170 62.18 60.23 20.14
C ASP A 1170 62.09 59.63 18.73
N SER A 1171 60.98 59.92 18.03
CA SER A 1171 60.62 59.29 16.76
C SER A 1171 61.63 59.57 15.64
N ASP A 1172 62.17 60.79 15.58
CA ASP A 1172 63.10 61.23 14.55
C ASP A 1172 64.59 61.07 14.93
N GLY A 1173 64.88 60.85 16.21
CA GLY A 1173 66.20 60.58 16.77
C GLY A 1173 67.09 61.82 16.95
N ASP A 1174 66.52 63.02 17.08
CA ASP A 1174 67.26 64.27 17.22
C ASP A 1174 67.68 64.60 18.66
N GLY A 1175 67.06 63.93 19.65
CA GLY A 1175 67.37 64.00 21.07
C GLY A 1175 66.42 64.86 21.93
N LEU A 1176 65.30 65.32 21.38
CA LEU A 1176 64.09 65.71 22.12
C LEU A 1176 63.08 64.55 22.08
N ASN A 1177 62.16 64.48 23.04
CA ASN A 1177 61.06 63.53 22.94
C ASN A 1177 59.84 64.15 22.25
N ASP A 1178 58.98 63.32 21.69
CA ASP A 1178 57.88 63.73 20.81
C ASP A 1178 56.91 64.68 21.54
N SER A 1179 56.60 64.38 22.82
CA SER A 1179 55.83 65.25 23.71
C SER A 1179 56.49 66.63 23.95
N GLU A 1180 57.82 66.68 24.15
CA GLU A 1180 58.54 67.95 24.31
C GLU A 1180 58.47 68.79 23.02
N GLU A 1181 58.58 68.17 21.86
CA GLU A 1181 58.49 68.85 20.57
C GLU A 1181 57.12 69.47 20.32
N LEU A 1182 56.05 68.70 20.55
CA LEU A 1182 54.68 69.16 20.38
C LEU A 1182 54.30 70.28 21.38
N PHE A 1183 54.59 70.09 22.67
CA PHE A 1183 54.02 70.96 23.71
C PHE A 1183 54.98 72.02 24.27
N ASN A 1184 56.29 71.78 24.24
CA ASN A 1184 57.28 72.71 24.76
C ASN A 1184 57.96 73.56 23.67
N TYR A 1185 58.17 73.00 22.48
CA TYR A 1185 58.92 73.64 21.39
C TYR A 1185 58.09 74.06 20.16
N ASP A 1186 56.90 73.48 19.96
CA ASP A 1186 56.01 73.73 18.80
C ASP A 1186 56.72 73.37 17.47
N THR A 1187 57.43 72.23 17.49
CA THR A 1187 58.21 71.64 16.37
C THR A 1187 57.57 70.34 15.86
N ASP A 1188 58.03 69.83 14.71
CA ASP A 1188 57.45 68.65 14.05
C ASP A 1188 58.23 67.41 14.50
N PRO A 1189 57.64 66.48 15.28
CA PRO A 1189 58.32 65.33 15.88
C PRO A 1189 58.78 64.25 14.88
N LEU A 1190 58.52 64.46 13.59
CA LEU A 1190 58.94 63.58 12.51
C LEU A 1190 60.05 64.20 11.62
N ASP A 1191 60.53 65.41 11.95
CA ASP A 1191 61.50 66.16 11.14
C ASP A 1191 62.74 66.64 11.94
N PRO A 1192 63.89 65.92 11.82
CA PRO A 1192 65.08 66.08 12.67
C PRO A 1192 65.89 67.38 12.42
N ASP A 1193 65.31 68.36 11.71
CA ASP A 1193 65.91 69.68 11.48
C ASP A 1193 64.97 70.88 11.69
N SER A 1194 63.86 70.69 12.42
CA SER A 1194 62.87 71.74 12.70
C SER A 1194 63.17 72.61 13.94
N ASP A 1195 64.15 72.24 14.78
CA ASP A 1195 64.45 72.77 16.12
C ASP A 1195 65.45 73.97 16.23
N ASN A 1196 65.90 74.56 15.10
CA ASN A 1196 67.00 75.57 15.08
C ASN A 1196 66.65 77.04 15.38
#